data_AF-A0A959LNT7-F1
#
_entry.id   AF-A0A959LNT7-F1
#
_cell.length_a   1.000
_cell.length_b   1.000
_cell.length_c   1.000
_cell.angle_alpha   90.00
_cell.angle_beta   90.00
_cell.angle_gamma   90.00
#
_symmetry.space_group_name_H-M   'P 1'
#
loop_
_entity.id
_entity.type
_entity.pdbx_description
1 polymer ?
#
loop_
_entity_poly.entity_id
_entity_poly.type
_entity_poly.pdbx_seq_one_letter_code
_entity_poly.pdbx_strand_id
1 'polypeptide(L)'
;MKNTLIFLFTLQTLIASAQTDTTNGFTAPANVSNNVQELADYLCESLSSDKDKANIIFNWVTHNISFDIKAAKDPERTPKSAQDVLKNKKGAADEYAELYKELCLAAGLEAVTVHGYIKQWYYDRGDSLYMPLYGWCAVSIDRRWELVDPAAGAGHVTYTPGWLRKQLNRFSKEKVLFSKTGEFEFNYSPEYFMIDPLIARFKRVPADPIWQLTEEPMPMSVFLSGDSLIMNYNQSHYYRVDNRPAMQRQVSLSNEDNIVDNADRIYGYNNLYELILGAKGHIEAGRMAVNYLKEGNITVAESTAEQVKDKIKEARKHYEQQQSYLTPQYNKLKRKNATKNRDANARFRELRLENKMLTSKYNSHISKAERKRDAVDAKKESAEAQSKDIDQGRINEIETITVEKEPGDELLDAVGDSIDAKQDRLAVTWLFIEDEVKAIDEIKAANEKLLQRLAVINYQIDTVYALEANARLRMQDGNDDKVKHLISVHQEWGSPLEQVHSNYLENFDSIVDRSERLYMTYLQQMRLYKGVLRHLEQYQRWFSKEPNVKPEYVSMSKDYHECIDKYKGAMEMYKEYLHQNIERFNKVVTSFEERDNLVEYMEQGEKTRKEMEDKEIDEDNAYVKRSIEIRLNSLDELEKNVEETMTGLRNADKKMRDDERKREEEERRKKKEEEEKLKKEQAKSKKK
;
A
#
# COMPACT_ATOMS: atom_id res chain seq x y z
N MET A 1 31.09 46.16 70.07
CA MET A 1 32.40 46.49 69.50
C MET A 1 32.80 45.42 68.50
N LYS A 2 33.03 45.83 67.25
CA LYS A 2 33.85 45.21 66.20
C LYS A 2 33.47 43.81 65.68
N ASN A 3 32.78 43.84 64.54
CA ASN A 3 33.12 43.21 63.26
C ASN A 3 33.88 41.89 63.29
N THR A 4 33.31 40.84 62.71
CA THR A 4 33.90 40.19 61.53
C THR A 4 32.78 39.49 60.73
N LEU A 5 32.41 40.09 59.59
CA LEU A 5 31.52 39.51 58.60
C LEU A 5 32.40 38.65 57.68
N ILE A 6 32.28 37.32 57.76
CA ILE A 6 32.96 36.41 56.82
C ILE A 6 31.95 36.12 55.70
N PHE A 7 32.15 36.76 54.56
CA PHE A 7 31.45 36.46 53.32
C PHE A 7 32.09 35.21 52.70
N LEU A 8 31.42 34.06 52.85
CA LEU A 8 31.75 32.83 52.15
C LEU A 8 31.27 32.98 50.69
N PHE A 9 32.19 33.32 49.80
CA PHE A 9 31.98 33.25 48.35
C PHE A 9 32.01 31.77 47.93
N THR A 10 30.86 31.11 47.90
CA THR A 10 30.74 29.83 47.20
C THR A 10 30.70 30.10 45.70
N LEU A 11 31.84 29.89 45.04
CA LEU A 11 31.95 29.84 43.59
C LEU A 11 31.21 28.58 43.10
N GLN A 12 29.88 28.68 42.93
CA GLN A 12 29.15 27.70 42.14
C GLN A 12 29.50 27.96 40.67
N THR A 13 30.41 27.15 40.13
CA THR A 13 30.52 26.99 38.69
C THR A 13 29.20 26.40 38.19
N LEU A 14 28.32 27.26 37.69
CA LEU A 14 27.22 26.87 36.81
C LEU A 14 27.87 26.30 35.53
N ILE A 15 28.08 24.99 35.51
CA ILE A 15 28.17 24.27 34.24
C ILE A 15 26.73 24.23 33.73
N ALA A 16 26.33 25.29 33.04
CA ALA A 16 25.16 25.21 32.18
C ALA A 16 25.56 24.31 31.00
N SER A 17 25.27 23.01 31.09
CA SER A 17 25.14 22.20 29.90
C SER A 17 23.94 22.76 29.15
N ALA A 18 24.17 23.67 28.20
CA ALA A 18 23.16 24.01 27.22
C ALA A 18 22.78 22.69 26.53
N GLN A 19 21.59 22.19 26.80
CA GLN A 19 21.04 21.05 26.09
C GLN A 19 20.81 21.54 24.67
N THR A 20 21.75 21.25 23.76
CA THR A 20 21.65 21.60 22.35
C THR A 20 20.38 20.93 21.83
N ASP A 21 19.44 21.71 21.30
CA ASP A 21 18.25 21.15 20.67
C ASP A 21 18.66 20.39 19.41
N THR A 22 18.91 19.09 19.56
CA THR A 22 19.24 18.17 18.48
C THR A 22 17.97 17.58 17.85
N THR A 23 16.84 18.29 17.86
CA THR A 23 15.56 17.78 17.33
C THR A 23 15.07 18.52 16.08
N ASN A 24 15.73 19.61 15.67
CA ASN A 24 15.32 20.42 14.52
C ASN A 24 16.47 20.61 13.51
N GLY A 25 16.11 20.68 12.22
CA GLY A 25 17.03 20.81 11.09
C GLY A 25 18.07 21.91 11.27
N PHE A 26 19.35 21.52 11.23
CA PHE A 26 20.46 22.43 11.43
C PHE A 26 20.89 23.06 10.10
N THR A 27 21.07 24.39 10.08
CA THR A 27 21.69 25.09 8.96
C THR A 27 23.10 25.52 9.36
N ALA A 28 24.06 25.27 8.48
CA ALA A 28 25.44 25.71 8.66
C ALA A 28 25.76 26.84 7.66
N PRO A 29 26.62 27.81 8.02
CA PRO A 29 27.04 28.85 7.09
C PRO A 29 27.61 28.28 5.78
N ALA A 30 27.39 28.96 4.65
CA ALA A 30 27.76 28.45 3.34
C ALA A 30 29.27 28.21 3.15
N ASN A 31 30.11 28.96 3.89
CA ASN A 31 31.57 28.81 3.85
C ASN A 31 32.04 27.50 4.50
N VAL A 32 31.44 27.07 5.63
CA VAL A 32 31.80 25.79 6.29
C VAL A 32 31.05 24.59 5.70
N SER A 33 29.92 24.82 5.03
CA SER A 33 29.06 23.78 4.45
C SER A 33 29.63 23.09 3.20
N ASN A 34 30.88 23.37 2.83
CA ASN A 34 31.53 22.87 1.61
C ASN A 34 32.84 22.12 1.89
N ASN A 35 33.20 21.86 3.15
CA ASN A 35 34.34 21.03 3.53
C ASN A 35 33.92 20.08 4.67
N VAL A 36 34.25 18.80 4.55
CA VAL A 36 33.82 17.78 5.54
C VAL A 36 34.37 18.09 6.94
N GLN A 37 35.66 18.40 7.06
CA GLN A 37 36.27 18.68 8.36
C GLN A 37 35.71 19.96 8.98
N GLU A 38 35.65 21.06 8.20
CA GLU A 38 35.13 22.35 8.70
C GLU A 38 33.66 22.25 9.14
N LEU A 39 32.85 21.47 8.41
CA LEU A 39 31.47 21.24 8.78
C LEU A 39 31.37 20.40 10.06
N ALA A 40 32.14 19.32 10.18
CA ALA A 40 32.15 18.49 11.37
C ALA A 40 32.58 19.27 12.62
N ASP A 41 33.67 20.05 12.50
CA ASP A 41 34.16 20.93 13.57
C ASP A 41 33.08 21.93 13.98
N TYR A 42 32.46 22.61 13.02
CA TYR A 42 31.39 23.57 13.29
C TYR A 42 30.17 22.95 13.97
N LEU A 43 29.72 21.79 13.51
CA LEU A 43 28.56 21.10 14.08
C LEU A 43 28.85 20.57 15.50
N CYS A 44 30.10 20.17 15.77
CA CYS A 44 30.45 19.45 16.99
C CYS A 44 31.25 20.27 18.02
N GLU A 45 31.60 21.53 17.73
CA GLU A 45 32.50 22.38 18.54
C GLU A 45 32.13 22.42 20.04
N SER A 46 30.83 22.49 20.34
CA SER A 46 30.30 22.59 21.71
C SER A 46 29.80 21.27 22.30
N LEU A 47 29.93 20.16 21.56
CA LEU A 47 29.36 18.87 21.94
C LEU A 47 30.43 17.92 22.51
N SER A 48 30.18 17.39 23.69
CA SER A 48 31.08 16.44 24.36
C SER A 48 30.65 14.98 24.25
N SER A 49 29.37 14.70 23.98
CA SER A 49 28.84 13.34 23.91
C SER A 49 28.93 12.77 22.49
N ASP A 50 29.37 11.51 22.35
CA ASP A 50 29.39 10.81 21.06
C ASP A 50 28.01 10.80 20.40
N LYS A 51 26.98 10.53 21.21
CA LYS A 51 25.58 10.53 20.78
C LYS A 51 25.14 11.89 20.22
N ASP A 52 25.47 12.99 20.88
CA ASP A 52 25.06 14.34 20.45
C ASP A 52 25.76 14.72 19.14
N LYS A 53 27.04 14.38 19.01
CA LYS A 53 27.81 14.56 17.76
C LYS A 53 27.22 13.75 16.61
N ALA A 54 26.93 12.46 16.83
CA ALA A 54 26.32 11.61 15.82
C ALA A 54 24.93 12.15 15.40
N ASN A 55 24.12 12.58 16.37
CA ASN A 55 22.77 13.06 16.11
C ASN A 55 22.75 14.42 15.37
N ILE A 56 23.61 15.37 15.74
CA ILE A 56 23.68 16.67 15.05
C ILE A 56 24.10 16.50 13.59
N ILE A 57 25.05 15.58 13.33
CA ILE A 57 25.49 15.23 11.96
C ILE A 57 24.33 14.58 11.19
N PHE A 58 23.62 13.63 11.81
CA PHE A 58 22.46 12.97 11.19
C PHE A 58 21.39 13.99 10.80
N ASN A 59 21.03 14.89 11.71
CA ASN A 59 20.06 15.95 11.46
C ASN A 59 20.51 16.89 10.34
N TRP A 60 21.78 17.29 10.33
CA TRP A 60 22.29 18.14 9.27
C TRP A 60 22.20 17.43 7.91
N VAL A 61 22.66 16.18 7.80
CA VAL A 61 22.64 15.43 6.53
C VAL A 61 21.20 15.24 6.03
N THR A 62 20.28 14.84 6.91
CA THR A 62 18.89 14.51 6.57
C THR A 62 18.07 15.73 6.11
N HIS A 63 18.44 16.93 6.53
CA HIS A 63 17.76 18.17 6.13
C HIS A 63 18.43 18.90 4.95
N ASN A 64 19.69 18.60 4.64
CA ASN A 64 20.48 19.38 3.68
C ASN A 64 20.91 18.61 2.43
N ILE A 65 20.78 17.28 2.42
CA ILE A 65 21.13 16.45 1.26
C ILE A 65 19.83 15.89 0.65
N SER A 66 19.69 15.99 -0.67
CA SER A 66 18.57 15.44 -1.43
C SER A 66 18.88 14.09 -2.09
N PHE A 67 17.89 13.19 -2.18
CA PHE A 67 18.12 11.87 -2.76
C PHE A 67 18.23 11.93 -4.29
N ASP A 68 19.30 11.35 -4.83
CA ASP A 68 19.58 11.31 -6.26
C ASP A 68 19.00 10.07 -6.93
N ILE A 69 17.71 10.12 -7.27
CA ILE A 69 16.99 9.00 -7.91
C ILE A 69 17.68 8.54 -9.20
N LYS A 70 18.25 9.48 -9.98
CA LYS A 70 18.94 9.14 -11.24
C LYS A 70 20.23 8.36 -10.97
N ALA A 71 21.06 8.85 -10.04
CA ALA A 71 22.29 8.15 -9.66
C ALA A 71 21.97 6.78 -9.03
N ALA A 72 20.93 6.68 -8.20
CA ALA A 72 20.52 5.42 -7.61
C ALA A 72 20.14 4.33 -8.64
N LYS A 73 19.76 4.73 -9.86
CA LYS A 73 19.37 3.83 -10.96
C LYS A 73 20.44 3.68 -12.05
N ASP A 74 21.63 4.26 -11.86
CA ASP A 74 22.71 4.23 -12.83
C ASP A 74 23.79 3.21 -12.44
N PRO A 75 23.89 2.05 -13.14
CA PRO A 75 24.90 1.03 -12.85
C PRO A 75 26.33 1.42 -13.27
N GLU A 76 26.48 2.45 -14.11
CA GLU A 76 27.78 2.95 -14.57
C GLU A 76 28.29 4.11 -13.72
N ARG A 77 27.51 4.57 -12.74
CA ARG A 77 27.91 5.70 -11.92
C ARG A 77 29.22 5.41 -11.21
N THR A 78 30.09 6.41 -11.17
CA THR A 78 31.14 6.47 -10.16
C THR A 78 30.54 7.12 -8.92
N PRO A 79 30.52 6.45 -7.76
CA PRO A 79 30.02 7.05 -6.53
C PRO A 79 30.74 8.37 -6.23
N LYS A 80 29.96 9.41 -5.92
CA LYS A 80 30.48 10.72 -5.52
C LYS A 80 31.26 10.60 -4.21
N SER A 81 32.37 11.32 -4.08
CA SER A 81 33.05 11.45 -2.80
C SER A 81 32.16 12.20 -1.80
N ALA A 82 32.35 12.01 -0.49
CA ALA A 82 31.64 12.77 0.54
C ALA A 82 31.74 14.30 0.29
N GLN A 83 32.90 14.75 -0.19
CA GLN A 83 33.14 16.14 -0.55
C GLN A 83 32.28 16.63 -1.72
N ASP A 84 32.04 15.78 -2.72
CA ASP A 84 31.18 16.10 -3.87
C ASP A 84 29.70 16.06 -3.50
N VAL A 85 29.28 15.11 -2.67
CA VAL A 85 27.91 15.06 -2.12
C VAL A 85 27.63 16.33 -1.32
N LEU A 86 28.59 16.75 -0.50
CA LEU A 86 28.48 17.94 0.32
C LEU A 86 28.32 19.22 -0.51
N LYS A 87 29.08 19.34 -1.61
CA LYS A 87 28.99 20.49 -2.55
C LYS A 87 27.70 20.48 -3.35
N ASN A 88 27.30 19.32 -3.86
CA ASN A 88 26.12 19.18 -4.72
C ASN A 88 24.80 19.11 -3.95
N LYS A 89 24.86 18.93 -2.61
CA LYS A 89 23.70 18.73 -1.73
C LYS A 89 22.77 17.61 -2.21
N LYS A 90 23.36 16.58 -2.83
CA LYS A 90 22.61 15.52 -3.52
C LYS A 90 23.41 14.22 -3.65
N GLY A 91 22.83 13.10 -3.23
CA GLY A 91 23.49 11.78 -3.27
C GLY A 91 22.52 10.58 -3.33
N ALA A 92 23.00 9.42 -3.77
CA ALA A 92 22.32 8.13 -3.62
C ALA A 92 22.53 7.55 -2.20
N ALA A 93 21.89 6.43 -1.85
CA ALA A 93 21.93 5.87 -0.50
C ALA A 93 23.37 5.63 0.03
N ASP A 94 24.24 5.00 -0.76
CA ASP A 94 25.63 4.75 -0.36
C ASP A 94 26.41 6.06 -0.17
N GLU A 95 26.07 7.10 -0.95
CA GLU A 95 26.73 8.41 -0.89
C GLU A 95 26.28 9.22 0.34
N TYR A 96 25.03 9.03 0.78
CA TYR A 96 24.54 9.52 2.07
C TYR A 96 25.28 8.85 3.23
N ALA A 97 25.38 7.52 3.19
CA ALA A 97 26.08 6.74 4.19
C ALA A 97 27.55 7.15 4.29
N GLU A 98 28.21 7.31 3.13
CA GLU A 98 29.60 7.74 3.04
C GLU A 98 29.80 9.16 3.56
N LEU A 99 28.96 10.12 3.21
CA LEU A 99 29.04 11.48 3.75
C LEU A 99 28.86 11.50 5.28
N TYR A 100 27.87 10.78 5.79
CA TYR A 100 27.63 10.69 7.23
C TYR A 100 28.83 10.04 7.95
N LYS A 101 29.38 8.96 7.39
CA LYS A 101 30.58 8.29 7.89
C LYS A 101 31.77 9.23 7.96
N GLU A 102 32.08 9.95 6.88
CA GLU A 102 33.22 10.88 6.83
C GLU A 102 33.05 12.06 7.80
N LEU A 103 31.83 12.58 7.99
CA LEU A 103 31.55 13.60 9.02
C LEU A 103 31.73 13.04 10.44
N CYS A 104 31.31 11.80 10.70
CA CYS A 104 31.52 11.14 11.99
C CYS A 104 33.01 10.95 12.29
N LEU A 105 33.78 10.47 11.31
CA LEU A 105 35.23 10.31 11.42
C LEU A 105 35.91 11.66 11.71
N ALA A 106 35.53 12.72 11.00
CA ALA A 106 36.03 14.07 11.22
C ALA A 106 35.69 14.63 12.62
N ALA A 107 34.57 14.19 13.22
CA ALA A 107 34.16 14.54 14.58
C ALA A 107 34.79 13.65 15.68
N GLY A 108 35.63 12.68 15.29
CA GLY A 108 36.33 11.75 16.18
C GLY A 108 35.55 10.49 16.55
N LEU A 109 34.48 10.15 15.81
CA LEU A 109 33.69 8.94 16.00
C LEU A 109 34.12 7.84 15.02
N GLU A 110 34.16 6.58 15.46
CA GLU A 110 34.32 5.46 14.53
C GLU A 110 33.02 5.21 13.76
N ALA A 111 33.09 5.12 12.44
CA ALA A 111 31.95 4.87 11.57
C ALA A 111 32.33 4.04 10.35
N VAL A 112 31.41 3.21 9.87
CA VAL A 112 31.57 2.42 8.64
C VAL A 112 30.32 2.45 7.78
N THR A 113 30.51 2.35 6.46
CA THR A 113 29.41 2.13 5.51
C THR A 113 29.06 0.63 5.48
N VAL A 114 27.79 0.32 5.69
CA VAL A 114 27.23 -1.03 5.70
C VAL A 114 26.32 -1.18 4.48
N HIS A 115 26.69 -2.08 3.57
CA HIS A 115 25.85 -2.45 2.42
C HIS A 115 24.95 -3.61 2.79
N GLY A 116 23.72 -3.61 2.28
CA GLY A 116 22.80 -4.69 2.52
C GLY A 116 21.55 -4.68 1.65
N TYR A 117 20.63 -5.52 2.06
CA TYR A 117 19.39 -5.81 1.35
C TYR A 117 18.24 -5.07 2.03
N ILE A 118 17.37 -4.46 1.22
CA ILE A 118 16.12 -3.85 1.66
C ILE A 118 14.95 -4.53 0.97
N LYS A 119 13.84 -4.69 1.69
CA LYS A 119 12.56 -5.04 1.08
C LYS A 119 11.99 -3.77 0.44
N GLN A 120 12.04 -3.72 -0.89
CA GLN A 120 11.48 -2.62 -1.68
C GLN A 120 9.95 -2.56 -1.51
N TRP A 121 9.33 -1.47 -1.97
CA TRP A 121 7.88 -1.27 -1.86
C TRP A 121 7.05 -2.36 -2.58
N TYR A 122 7.61 -3.00 -3.61
CA TYR A 122 6.98 -4.08 -4.36
C TYR A 122 7.42 -5.48 -3.89
N TYR A 123 8.19 -5.57 -2.80
CA TYR A 123 8.64 -6.82 -2.24
C TYR A 123 7.44 -7.61 -1.69
N ASP A 124 7.32 -8.85 -2.11
CA ASP A 124 6.36 -9.79 -1.56
C ASP A 124 7.10 -10.91 -0.83
N ARG A 125 6.42 -11.52 0.15
CA ARG A 125 6.94 -12.67 0.91
C ARG A 125 7.52 -13.74 -0.03
N GLY A 126 8.74 -14.18 0.29
CA GLY A 126 9.46 -15.23 -0.43
C GLY A 126 10.16 -14.79 -1.71
N ASP A 127 10.13 -13.50 -2.06
CA ASP A 127 10.97 -12.99 -3.14
C ASP A 127 12.44 -13.06 -2.73
N SER A 128 13.30 -13.46 -3.67
CA SER A 128 14.74 -13.54 -3.40
C SER A 128 15.42 -12.19 -3.63
N LEU A 129 16.49 -11.95 -2.87
CA LEU A 129 17.31 -10.74 -2.95
C LEU A 129 18.72 -11.14 -3.40
N TYR A 130 19.16 -10.61 -4.54
CA TYR A 130 20.36 -11.08 -5.23
C TYR A 130 21.57 -10.16 -5.07
N MET A 131 21.35 -8.88 -4.80
CA MET A 131 22.41 -7.89 -4.61
C MET A 131 22.08 -6.91 -3.47
N PRO A 132 23.09 -6.54 -2.66
CA PRO A 132 22.92 -5.52 -1.62
C PRO A 132 23.05 -4.11 -2.24
N LEU A 133 21.97 -3.62 -2.84
CA LEU A 133 21.95 -2.35 -3.59
C LEU A 133 21.71 -1.11 -2.72
N TYR A 134 21.79 -1.24 -1.40
CA TYR A 134 21.50 -0.14 -0.47
C TYR A 134 22.54 -0.08 0.65
N GLY A 135 23.04 1.13 0.90
CA GLY A 135 24.02 1.43 1.95
C GLY A 135 23.44 2.30 3.06
N TRP A 136 23.82 1.99 4.30
CA TRP A 136 23.61 2.81 5.49
C TRP A 136 24.90 2.85 6.32
N CYS A 137 24.89 3.45 7.50
CA CYS A 137 26.06 3.55 8.36
C CYS A 137 25.90 2.74 9.66
N ALA A 138 27.01 2.22 10.18
CA ALA A 138 27.13 1.86 11.59
C ALA A 138 28.14 2.81 12.24
N VAL A 139 27.76 3.41 13.37
CA VAL A 139 28.60 4.36 14.14
C VAL A 139 28.81 3.85 15.55
N SER A 140 30.02 3.97 16.08
CA SER A 140 30.36 3.62 17.46
C SER A 140 30.02 4.80 18.37
N ILE A 141 28.99 4.65 19.20
CA ILE A 141 28.55 5.64 20.19
C ILE A 141 28.78 5.04 21.56
N ASP A 142 29.59 5.69 22.41
CA ASP A 142 29.91 5.20 23.75
C ASP A 142 30.44 3.74 23.73
N ARG A 143 31.24 3.41 22.71
CA ARG A 143 31.81 2.07 22.41
C ARG A 143 30.80 1.00 22.02
N ARG A 144 29.59 1.38 21.60
CA ARG A 144 28.56 0.50 21.07
C ARG A 144 28.27 0.85 19.62
N TRP A 145 28.30 -0.14 18.73
CA TRP A 145 27.87 0.08 17.36
C TRP A 145 26.37 0.30 17.29
N GLU A 146 25.95 1.33 16.56
CA GLU A 146 24.58 1.76 16.34
C GLU A 146 24.30 1.89 14.85
N LEU A 147 23.14 1.42 14.39
CA LEU A 147 22.74 1.54 12.99
C LEU A 147 22.15 2.93 12.73
N VAL A 148 22.60 3.59 11.68
CA VAL A 148 22.09 4.91 11.26
C VAL A 148 21.87 4.91 9.75
N ASP A 149 20.66 5.27 9.31
CA ASP A 149 20.31 5.42 7.90
C ASP A 149 19.92 6.86 7.57
N PRO A 150 20.91 7.69 7.18
CA PRO A 150 20.65 9.09 6.85
C PRO A 150 19.82 9.26 5.57
N ALA A 151 19.84 8.30 4.63
CA ALA A 151 19.08 8.41 3.38
C ALA A 151 17.58 8.20 3.63
N ALA A 152 17.22 7.16 4.39
CA ALA A 152 15.83 6.93 4.79
C ALA A 152 15.33 7.97 5.81
N GLY A 153 16.23 8.48 6.67
CA GLY A 153 15.93 9.56 7.61
C GLY A 153 15.65 10.92 6.95
N ALA A 154 16.10 11.12 5.70
CA ALA A 154 15.95 12.40 5.00
C ALA A 154 14.57 12.58 4.36
N GLY A 155 13.96 11.50 3.88
CA GLY A 155 12.68 11.57 3.18
C GLY A 155 12.39 10.36 2.31
N HIS A 156 11.53 10.56 1.31
CA HIS A 156 11.06 9.47 0.45
C HIS A 156 10.84 9.93 -0.98
N VAL A 157 10.77 8.97 -1.91
CA VAL A 157 10.42 9.24 -3.31
C VAL A 157 8.90 9.23 -3.44
N THR A 158 8.34 10.32 -3.97
CA THR A 158 6.93 10.46 -4.25
C THR A 158 6.67 10.43 -5.76
N TYR A 159 5.55 9.82 -6.14
CA TYR A 159 5.08 9.77 -7.53
C TYR A 159 3.84 10.64 -7.71
N THR A 160 3.68 11.70 -6.91
CA THR A 160 2.52 12.58 -7.10
C THR A 160 2.69 13.48 -8.33
N PRO A 161 1.60 13.80 -9.05
CA PRO A 161 1.66 14.74 -10.16
C PRO A 161 2.12 16.12 -9.67
N GLY A 162 2.95 16.78 -10.47
CA GLY A 162 3.37 18.15 -10.20
C GLY A 162 2.18 19.12 -10.11
N TRP A 163 2.41 20.29 -9.50
CA TRP A 163 1.37 21.29 -9.22
C TRP A 163 0.50 21.63 -10.43
N LEU A 164 1.10 21.84 -11.62
CA LEU A 164 0.35 22.16 -12.84
C LEU A 164 -0.63 21.05 -13.22
N ARG A 165 -0.19 19.79 -13.14
CA ARG A 165 -1.04 18.63 -13.43
C ARG A 165 -2.14 18.47 -12.38
N LYS A 166 -1.85 18.75 -11.10
CA LYS A 166 -2.86 18.81 -10.02
C LYS A 166 -3.92 19.88 -10.30
N GLN A 167 -3.57 21.05 -10.83
CA GLN A 167 -4.55 22.07 -11.23
C GLN A 167 -5.38 21.62 -12.43
N LEU A 168 -4.75 21.05 -13.48
CA LEU A 168 -5.45 20.54 -14.65
C LEU A 168 -6.41 19.40 -14.31
N ASN A 169 -6.04 18.53 -13.36
CA ASN A 169 -6.92 17.47 -12.87
C ASN A 169 -8.25 18.04 -12.37
N ARG A 170 -8.33 19.26 -11.81
CA ARG A 170 -9.59 19.85 -11.35
C ARG A 170 -10.63 20.00 -12.46
N PHE A 171 -10.18 20.20 -13.69
CA PHE A 171 -11.03 20.43 -14.87
C PHE A 171 -11.09 19.24 -15.83
N SER A 172 -10.29 18.19 -15.60
CA SER A 172 -10.30 16.97 -16.41
C SER A 172 -11.23 15.90 -15.82
N LYS A 173 -11.94 15.17 -16.70
CA LYS A 173 -12.67 13.95 -16.34
C LYS A 173 -11.71 12.80 -16.05
N GLU A 174 -10.64 12.67 -16.83
CA GLU A 174 -9.55 11.74 -16.56
C GLU A 174 -8.54 12.37 -15.59
N LYS A 175 -8.56 11.94 -14.33
CA LYS A 175 -7.60 12.40 -13.32
C LYS A 175 -6.30 11.62 -13.48
N VAL A 176 -5.18 12.33 -13.64
CA VAL A 176 -3.86 11.70 -13.53
C VAL A 176 -3.44 11.75 -12.08
N LEU A 177 -3.55 10.62 -11.39
CA LEU A 177 -3.26 10.53 -9.95
C LEU A 177 -1.78 10.31 -9.64
N PHE A 178 -0.99 9.89 -10.62
CA PHE A 178 0.43 9.56 -10.45
C PHE A 178 1.30 10.08 -11.59
N SER A 179 2.53 10.42 -11.26
CA SER A 179 3.62 10.76 -12.18
C SER A 179 4.40 9.50 -12.55
N LYS A 180 4.92 9.45 -13.78
CA LYS A 180 5.85 8.39 -14.23
C LYS A 180 7.28 8.59 -13.72
N THR A 181 7.58 9.80 -13.25
CA THR A 181 8.87 10.19 -12.70
C THR A 181 8.71 10.45 -11.21
N GLY A 182 9.55 9.78 -10.41
CA GLY A 182 9.62 10.03 -8.99
C GLY A 182 10.35 11.34 -8.70
N GLU A 183 9.91 12.04 -7.67
CA GLU A 183 10.57 13.21 -7.11
C GLU A 183 10.90 12.92 -5.65
N PHE A 184 12.04 13.41 -5.17
CA PHE A 184 12.40 13.27 -3.76
C PHE A 184 11.71 14.36 -2.95
N GLU A 185 11.04 13.96 -1.88
CA GLU A 185 10.40 14.84 -0.91
C GLU A 185 11.07 14.66 0.45
N PHE A 186 11.59 15.77 1.00
CA PHE A 186 12.13 15.78 2.36
C PHE A 186 11.01 15.45 3.35
N ASN A 187 11.29 14.50 4.24
CA ASN A 187 10.41 14.11 5.33
C ASN A 187 11.28 13.51 6.44
N TYR A 188 11.78 14.40 7.31
CA TYR A 188 12.70 14.02 8.37
C TYR A 188 12.09 12.96 9.29
N SER A 189 12.88 11.94 9.60
CA SER A 189 12.43 10.72 10.26
C SER A 189 13.49 10.24 11.26
N PRO A 190 13.36 10.60 12.55
CA PRO A 190 14.37 10.32 13.57
C PRO A 190 14.49 8.83 13.91
N GLU A 191 13.51 7.99 13.56
CA GLU A 191 13.59 6.55 13.79
C GLU A 191 14.71 5.84 13.00
N TYR A 192 15.31 6.54 12.03
CA TYR A 192 16.47 6.05 11.28
C TYR A 192 17.82 6.40 11.93
N PHE A 193 17.81 7.08 13.09
CA PHE A 193 18.98 7.28 13.94
C PHE A 193 18.97 6.28 15.10
N MET A 194 20.08 5.55 15.29
CA MET A 194 20.19 4.47 16.28
C MET A 194 19.06 3.44 16.15
N ILE A 195 18.90 2.90 14.95
CA ILE A 195 17.85 1.93 14.63
C ILE A 195 18.05 0.67 15.48
N ASP A 196 17.01 0.27 16.22
CA ASP A 196 17.01 -1.01 16.92
C ASP A 196 17.26 -2.14 15.92
N PRO A 197 18.31 -2.96 16.11
CA PRO A 197 18.63 -4.07 15.21
C PRO A 197 17.46 -5.04 14.98
N LEU A 198 16.61 -5.29 15.98
CA LEU A 198 15.45 -6.18 15.85
C LEU A 198 14.35 -5.56 15.00
N ILE A 199 14.20 -4.23 15.03
CA ILE A 199 13.28 -3.49 14.15
C ILE A 199 13.84 -3.41 12.74
N ALA A 200 15.16 -3.20 12.58
CA ALA A 200 15.81 -3.17 11.27
C ALA A 200 15.51 -4.44 10.47
N ARG A 201 15.56 -5.63 11.11
CA ARG A 201 15.28 -6.95 10.53
C ARG A 201 13.94 -7.06 9.79
N PHE A 202 12.94 -6.22 10.06
CA PHE A 202 11.69 -6.26 9.30
C PHE A 202 11.85 -5.75 7.87
N LYS A 203 12.68 -4.73 7.66
CA LYS A 203 12.83 -4.03 6.38
C LYS A 203 14.20 -4.21 5.72
N ARG A 204 15.26 -4.47 6.51
CA ARG A 204 16.64 -4.48 6.03
C ARG A 204 17.55 -5.42 6.81
N VAL A 205 18.52 -5.99 6.10
CA VAL A 205 19.61 -6.79 6.69
C VAL A 205 20.93 -6.54 5.94
N PRO A 206 22.06 -6.44 6.63
CA PRO A 206 23.37 -6.23 6.00
C PRO A 206 23.78 -7.43 5.16
N ALA A 207 24.62 -7.20 4.14
CA ALA A 207 25.22 -8.25 3.34
C ALA A 207 26.17 -9.10 4.18
N ASP A 208 26.94 -8.45 5.04
CA ASP A 208 27.76 -9.11 6.04
C ASP A 208 26.98 -9.24 7.36
N PRO A 209 26.65 -10.47 7.79
CA PRO A 209 25.76 -10.69 8.93
C PRO A 209 26.31 -10.18 10.26
N ILE A 210 27.62 -9.88 10.38
CA ILE A 210 28.17 -9.32 11.63
C ILE A 210 27.53 -7.97 11.96
N TRP A 211 27.13 -7.18 10.96
CA TRP A 211 26.50 -5.87 11.16
C TRP A 211 25.01 -5.95 11.50
N GLN A 212 24.46 -7.14 11.76
CA GLN A 212 23.12 -7.27 12.34
C GLN A 212 23.09 -6.89 13.82
N LEU A 213 24.25 -6.61 14.43
CA LEU A 213 24.40 -6.14 15.82
C LEU A 213 23.66 -6.98 16.86
N THR A 214 23.55 -8.29 16.59
CA THR A 214 22.84 -9.28 17.40
C THR A 214 23.75 -10.48 17.59
N GLU A 215 23.58 -11.24 18.68
CA GLU A 215 24.43 -12.40 18.99
C GLU A 215 24.32 -13.47 17.91
N GLU A 216 23.09 -13.76 17.50
CA GLU A 216 22.77 -14.66 16.41
C GLU A 216 22.18 -13.87 15.25
N PRO A 217 22.91 -13.75 14.12
CA PRO A 217 22.39 -13.10 12.93
C PRO A 217 21.17 -13.87 12.41
N MET A 218 20.08 -13.15 12.15
CA MET A 218 18.88 -13.71 11.53
C MET A 218 19.24 -14.29 10.15
N PRO A 219 18.92 -15.57 9.88
CA PRO A 219 19.17 -16.17 8.57
C PRO A 219 18.40 -15.46 7.46
N MET A 220 18.98 -15.42 6.26
CA MET A 220 18.32 -14.85 5.07
C MET A 220 16.96 -15.51 4.80
N SER A 221 16.82 -16.82 5.02
CA SER A 221 15.54 -17.52 4.86
C SER A 221 14.42 -16.98 5.77
N VAL A 222 14.74 -16.59 7.01
CA VAL A 222 13.78 -15.98 7.94
C VAL A 222 13.42 -14.58 7.47
N PHE A 223 14.40 -13.77 7.05
CA PHE A 223 14.18 -12.43 6.51
C PHE A 223 13.16 -12.43 5.36
N LEU A 224 13.30 -13.39 4.44
CA LEU A 224 12.46 -13.50 3.25
C LEU A 224 11.07 -14.11 3.53
N SER A 225 10.86 -14.73 4.69
CA SER A 225 9.62 -15.45 5.01
C SER A 225 8.50 -14.57 5.57
N GLY A 226 8.79 -13.28 5.83
CA GLY A 226 7.81 -12.28 6.25
C GLY A 226 7.70 -12.06 7.76
N ASP A 227 6.93 -11.03 8.12
CA ASP A 227 6.96 -10.40 9.45
C ASP A 227 6.65 -11.34 10.61
N SER A 228 5.73 -12.29 10.44
CA SER A 228 5.38 -13.24 11.51
C SER A 228 6.56 -14.13 11.92
N LEU A 229 7.37 -14.60 10.96
CA LEU A 229 8.53 -15.44 11.26
C LEU A 229 9.69 -14.61 11.81
N ILE A 230 9.85 -13.37 11.34
CA ILE A 230 10.81 -12.41 11.91
C ILE A 230 10.47 -12.12 13.36
N MET A 231 9.19 -11.87 13.67
CA MET A 231 8.71 -11.64 15.04
C MET A 231 9.03 -12.84 15.95
N ASN A 232 8.70 -14.06 15.52
CA ASN A 232 8.99 -15.27 16.28
C ASN A 232 10.50 -15.49 16.48
N TYR A 233 11.31 -15.22 15.46
CA TYR A 233 12.76 -15.31 15.55
C TYR A 233 13.33 -14.30 16.56
N ASN A 234 12.87 -13.04 16.47
CA ASN A 234 13.29 -11.97 17.38
C ASN A 234 12.94 -12.27 18.84
N GLN A 235 11.80 -12.91 19.12
CA GLN A 235 11.41 -13.29 20.49
C GLN A 235 12.39 -14.25 21.17
N SER A 236 13.11 -15.07 20.38
CA SER A 236 14.07 -16.06 20.88
C SER A 236 15.53 -15.63 20.71
N HIS A 237 15.81 -14.64 19.86
CA HIS A 237 17.17 -14.20 19.48
C HIS A 237 17.29 -12.67 19.53
N TYR A 238 17.01 -12.09 20.71
CA TYR A 238 16.96 -10.64 20.95
C TYR A 238 18.26 -10.05 21.49
N TYR A 239 19.25 -10.86 21.87
CA TYR A 239 20.48 -10.36 22.48
C TYR A 239 21.30 -9.55 21.47
N ARG A 240 21.63 -8.31 21.88
CA ARG A 240 22.41 -7.35 21.12
C ARG A 240 23.91 -7.60 21.31
N VAL A 241 24.69 -7.36 20.26
CA VAL A 241 26.15 -7.31 20.35
C VAL A 241 26.65 -5.89 20.16
N ASP A 242 27.37 -5.40 21.17
CA ASP A 242 27.95 -4.07 21.17
C ASP A 242 29.21 -3.98 20.30
N ASN A 243 30.05 -5.03 20.29
CA ASN A 243 31.29 -5.08 19.51
C ASN A 243 31.77 -6.53 19.26
N ARG A 244 32.48 -6.77 18.16
CA ARG A 244 33.15 -8.05 17.84
C ARG A 244 34.55 -7.79 17.28
N PRO A 245 35.56 -8.66 17.53
CA PRO A 245 36.87 -8.53 16.90
C PRO A 245 36.82 -8.45 15.37
N ALA A 246 35.87 -9.15 14.75
CA ALA A 246 35.65 -9.09 13.30
C ALA A 246 35.21 -7.69 12.82
N MET A 247 34.41 -6.96 13.62
CA MET A 247 33.99 -5.59 13.30
C MET A 247 35.19 -4.63 13.37
N GLN A 248 35.97 -4.71 14.44
CA GLN A 248 37.19 -3.89 14.60
C GLN A 248 38.19 -4.15 13.46
N ARG A 249 38.35 -5.42 13.07
CA ARG A 249 39.17 -5.78 11.91
C ARG A 249 38.66 -5.12 10.64
N GLN A 250 37.34 -5.16 10.38
CA GLN A 250 36.76 -4.54 9.19
C GLN A 250 36.97 -3.02 9.15
N VAL A 251 36.86 -2.34 10.30
CA VAL A 251 37.11 -0.89 10.43
C VAL A 251 38.56 -0.54 10.06
N SER A 252 39.52 -1.42 10.36
CA SER A 252 40.95 -1.18 10.12
C SER A 252 41.42 -1.44 8.68
N LEU A 253 40.60 -2.08 7.85
CA LEU A 253 40.96 -2.53 6.51
C LEU A 253 40.48 -1.55 5.43
N SER A 254 41.19 -1.53 4.29
CA SER A 254 40.74 -0.82 3.09
C SER A 254 39.45 -1.44 2.54
N ASN A 255 38.73 -0.73 1.66
CA ASN A 255 37.52 -1.26 1.02
C ASN A 255 37.80 -2.57 0.24
N GLU A 256 38.92 -2.67 -0.46
CA GLU A 256 39.31 -3.88 -1.19
C GLU A 256 39.67 -5.03 -0.23
N ASP A 257 40.43 -4.74 0.83
CA ASP A 257 40.78 -5.76 1.82
C ASP A 257 39.54 -6.27 2.55
N ASN A 258 38.56 -5.39 2.79
CA ASN A 258 37.27 -5.77 3.36
C ASN A 258 36.48 -6.69 2.44
N ILE A 259 36.54 -6.50 1.12
CA ILE A 259 35.90 -7.44 0.18
C ILE A 259 36.60 -8.81 0.27
N VAL A 260 37.94 -8.84 0.17
CA VAL A 260 38.71 -10.09 0.18
C VAL A 260 38.53 -10.87 1.49
N ASP A 261 38.59 -10.20 2.63
CA ASP A 261 38.51 -10.83 3.96
C ASP A 261 37.12 -11.39 4.27
N ASN A 262 36.06 -10.76 3.76
CA ASN A 262 34.69 -11.03 4.19
C ASN A 262 33.82 -11.72 3.13
N ALA A 263 34.27 -11.82 1.87
CA ALA A 263 33.46 -12.35 0.77
C ALA A 263 32.87 -13.74 1.04
N ASP A 264 33.65 -14.67 1.61
CA ASP A 264 33.17 -16.04 1.87
C ASP A 264 32.05 -16.06 2.93
N ARG A 265 32.15 -15.20 3.95
CA ARG A 265 31.11 -15.05 4.99
C ARG A 265 29.86 -14.40 4.42
N ILE A 266 30.02 -13.36 3.60
CA ILE A 266 28.91 -12.67 2.93
C ILE A 266 28.18 -13.64 1.99
N TYR A 267 28.93 -14.40 1.18
CA TYR A 267 28.36 -15.42 0.30
C TYR A 267 27.69 -16.55 1.09
N GLY A 268 28.29 -17.00 2.20
CA GLY A 268 27.70 -18.00 3.08
C GLY A 268 26.37 -17.55 3.71
N TYR A 269 26.19 -16.25 3.92
CA TYR A 269 24.94 -15.67 4.41
C TYR A 269 23.86 -15.59 3.31
N ASN A 270 24.24 -15.21 2.10
CA ASN A 270 23.35 -15.20 0.94
C ASN A 270 24.06 -15.73 -0.31
N ASN A 271 23.86 -17.02 -0.60
CA ASN A 271 24.47 -17.70 -1.74
C ASN A 271 23.93 -17.25 -3.11
N LEU A 272 22.94 -16.35 -3.15
CA LEU A 272 22.46 -15.69 -4.35
C LEU A 272 23.24 -14.40 -4.69
N TYR A 273 24.29 -14.07 -3.93
CA TYR A 273 25.16 -12.93 -4.18
C TYR A 273 26.57 -13.40 -4.62
N GLU A 274 26.63 -14.11 -5.75
CA GLU A 274 27.87 -14.63 -6.36
C GLU A 274 28.86 -13.51 -6.73
N LEU A 275 28.36 -12.30 -7.00
CA LEU A 275 29.19 -11.14 -7.34
C LEU A 275 30.26 -10.83 -6.29
N ILE A 276 30.05 -11.17 -5.01
CA ILE A 276 31.07 -10.92 -3.98
C ILE A 276 32.29 -11.83 -4.13
N LEU A 277 32.10 -13.09 -4.52
CA LEU A 277 33.20 -14.02 -4.76
C LEU A 277 33.94 -13.65 -6.05
N GLY A 278 33.21 -13.22 -7.08
CA GLY A 278 33.82 -12.66 -8.28
C GLY A 278 34.65 -11.40 -7.99
N ALA A 279 34.17 -10.52 -7.11
CA ALA A 279 34.91 -9.32 -6.71
C ALA A 279 36.19 -9.66 -5.93
N LYS A 280 36.12 -10.63 -5.01
CA LYS A 280 37.31 -11.17 -4.32
C LYS A 280 38.35 -11.70 -5.31
N GLY A 281 37.93 -12.58 -6.23
CA GLY A 281 38.84 -13.15 -7.23
C GLY A 281 39.45 -12.10 -8.16
N HIS A 282 38.69 -11.07 -8.53
CA HIS A 282 39.19 -9.94 -9.33
C HIS A 282 40.26 -9.15 -8.56
N ILE A 283 40.01 -8.77 -7.30
CA ILE A 283 40.97 -8.03 -6.49
C ILE A 283 42.26 -8.85 -6.28
N GLU A 284 42.13 -10.14 -5.98
CA GLU A 284 43.27 -11.06 -5.86
C GLU A 284 44.09 -11.12 -7.16
N ALA A 285 43.42 -11.28 -8.32
CA ALA A 285 44.07 -11.29 -9.63
C ALA A 285 44.82 -9.98 -9.92
N GLY A 286 44.20 -8.83 -9.63
CA GLY A 286 44.81 -7.52 -9.81
C GLY A 286 46.05 -7.31 -8.94
N ARG A 287 45.98 -7.71 -7.65
CA ARG A 287 47.13 -7.66 -6.73
C ARG A 287 48.28 -8.52 -7.21
N MET A 288 47.98 -9.73 -7.68
CA MET A 288 48.97 -10.65 -8.24
C MET A 288 49.61 -10.07 -9.50
N ALA A 289 48.83 -9.46 -10.39
CA ALA A 289 49.34 -8.79 -11.59
C ALA A 289 50.25 -7.61 -11.25
N VAL A 290 49.93 -6.80 -10.24
CA VAL A 290 50.79 -5.69 -9.80
C VAL A 290 52.11 -6.18 -9.21
N ASN A 291 52.10 -7.27 -8.43
CA ASN A 291 53.32 -7.84 -7.87
C ASN A 291 54.20 -8.45 -8.96
N TYR A 292 53.60 -9.14 -9.92
CA TYR A 292 54.26 -9.62 -11.14
C TYR A 292 55.03 -8.50 -11.89
N LEU A 293 54.39 -7.33 -12.08
CA LEU A 293 55.02 -6.18 -12.75
C LEU A 293 56.28 -5.65 -12.04
N LYS A 294 56.48 -6.00 -10.77
CA LYS A 294 57.64 -5.58 -9.96
C LYS A 294 58.78 -6.61 -9.98
N GLU A 295 58.54 -7.85 -10.44
CA GLU A 295 59.52 -8.94 -10.41
C GLU A 295 60.25 -9.10 -11.76
N GLY A 296 61.58 -8.96 -11.75
CA GLY A 296 62.40 -8.94 -12.97
C GLY A 296 62.79 -10.30 -13.56
N ASN A 297 62.28 -11.43 -13.06
CA ASN A 297 62.67 -12.77 -13.50
C ASN A 297 61.57 -13.41 -14.38
N ILE A 298 61.87 -13.67 -15.66
CA ILE A 298 60.91 -14.17 -16.64
C ILE A 298 60.24 -15.51 -16.27
N THR A 299 60.93 -16.44 -15.60
CA THR A 299 60.34 -17.74 -15.23
C THR A 299 59.30 -17.59 -14.12
N VAL A 300 59.58 -16.73 -13.13
CA VAL A 300 58.62 -16.39 -12.08
C VAL A 300 57.45 -15.60 -12.67
N ALA A 301 57.75 -14.76 -13.65
CA ALA A 301 56.78 -13.97 -14.40
C ALA A 301 55.75 -14.85 -15.13
N GLU A 302 56.21 -15.90 -15.83
CA GLU A 302 55.33 -16.86 -16.52
C GLU A 302 54.44 -17.64 -15.55
N SER A 303 54.99 -18.14 -14.44
CA SER A 303 54.19 -18.87 -13.45
C SER A 303 53.14 -17.98 -12.77
N THR A 304 53.48 -16.74 -12.46
CA THR A 304 52.56 -15.79 -11.81
C THR A 304 51.44 -15.36 -12.76
N ALA A 305 51.77 -15.13 -14.04
CA ALA A 305 50.75 -14.80 -15.05
C ALA A 305 49.72 -15.92 -15.23
N GLU A 306 50.13 -17.19 -15.18
CA GLU A 306 49.18 -18.32 -15.23
C GLU A 306 48.25 -18.33 -14.01
N GLN A 307 48.77 -18.08 -12.81
CA GLN A 307 47.94 -17.98 -11.61
C GLN A 307 46.96 -16.81 -11.67
N VAL A 308 47.36 -15.67 -12.25
CA VAL A 308 46.46 -14.53 -12.49
C VAL A 308 45.33 -14.95 -13.44
N LYS A 309 45.63 -15.66 -14.53
CA LYS A 309 44.63 -16.18 -15.47
C LYS A 309 43.65 -17.15 -14.81
N ASP A 310 44.13 -18.05 -13.96
CA ASP A 310 43.28 -18.95 -13.17
C ASP A 310 42.32 -18.17 -12.27
N LYS A 311 42.81 -17.11 -11.60
CA LYS A 311 41.98 -16.23 -10.76
C LYS A 311 40.95 -15.43 -11.56
N ILE A 312 41.32 -14.92 -12.73
CA ILE A 312 40.38 -14.26 -13.66
C ILE A 312 39.28 -15.23 -14.07
N LYS A 313 39.63 -16.47 -14.40
CA LYS A 313 38.67 -17.52 -14.78
C LYS A 313 37.73 -17.90 -13.64
N GLU A 314 38.24 -18.00 -12.41
CA GLU A 314 37.44 -18.22 -11.20
C GLU A 314 36.45 -17.07 -10.98
N ALA A 315 36.92 -15.82 -11.04
CA ALA A 315 36.07 -14.64 -10.87
C ALA A 315 34.97 -14.55 -11.95
N ARG A 316 35.34 -14.81 -13.21
CA ARG A 316 34.41 -14.83 -14.36
C ARG A 316 33.28 -15.84 -14.15
N LYS A 317 33.61 -17.04 -13.68
CA LYS A 317 32.63 -18.10 -13.40
C LYS A 317 31.56 -17.63 -12.41
N HIS A 318 31.93 -16.91 -11.35
CA HIS A 318 30.97 -16.37 -10.38
C HIS A 318 30.05 -15.32 -11.00
N TYR A 319 30.59 -14.41 -11.83
CA TYR A 319 29.80 -13.41 -12.54
C TYR A 319 28.81 -14.04 -13.55
N GLU A 320 29.25 -15.04 -14.32
CA GLU A 320 28.40 -15.80 -15.24
C GLU A 320 27.35 -16.63 -14.50
N GLN A 321 27.71 -17.22 -13.36
CA GLN A 321 26.80 -17.96 -12.49
C GLN A 321 25.68 -17.04 -11.99
N GLN A 322 25.99 -15.84 -11.48
CA GLN A 322 24.99 -14.83 -11.12
C GLN A 322 24.04 -14.58 -12.30
N GLN A 323 24.61 -14.29 -13.47
CA GLN A 323 23.87 -13.93 -14.68
C GLN A 323 22.88 -15.03 -15.10
N SER A 324 23.27 -16.30 -14.93
CA SER A 324 22.50 -17.47 -15.37
C SER A 324 21.11 -17.57 -14.72
N TYR A 325 20.95 -17.15 -13.46
CA TYR A 325 19.68 -17.24 -12.75
C TYR A 325 18.88 -15.93 -12.71
N LEU A 326 19.41 -14.78 -13.16
CA LEU A 326 18.66 -13.51 -13.13
C LEU A 326 17.40 -13.56 -13.98
N THR A 327 17.50 -13.99 -15.24
CA THR A 327 16.36 -13.94 -16.17
C THR A 327 15.17 -14.78 -15.67
N PRO A 328 15.35 -16.04 -15.24
CA PRO A 328 14.25 -16.80 -14.62
C PRO A 328 13.62 -16.10 -13.40
N GLN A 329 14.43 -15.47 -12.56
CA GLN A 329 13.97 -14.83 -11.33
C GLN A 329 13.14 -13.56 -11.60
N TYR A 330 13.62 -12.66 -12.46
CA TYR A 330 12.85 -11.47 -12.84
C TYR A 330 11.58 -11.84 -13.63
N ASN A 331 11.62 -12.90 -14.44
CA ASN A 331 10.41 -13.43 -15.09
C ASN A 331 9.39 -13.97 -14.06
N LYS A 332 9.86 -14.57 -12.96
CA LYS A 332 9.00 -15.00 -11.86
C LYS A 332 8.32 -13.81 -11.19
N LEU A 333 9.06 -12.73 -10.92
CA LEU A 333 8.49 -11.48 -10.36
C LEU A 333 7.43 -10.88 -11.28
N LYS A 334 7.69 -10.79 -12.60
CA LYS A 334 6.68 -10.32 -13.57
C LYS A 334 5.41 -11.17 -13.59
N ARG A 335 5.54 -12.49 -13.53
CA ARG A 335 4.37 -13.40 -13.45
C ARG A 335 3.58 -13.22 -12.16
N LYS A 336 4.28 -12.95 -11.04
CA LYS A 336 3.67 -12.63 -9.75
C LYS A 336 2.87 -11.33 -9.87
N ASN A 337 3.47 -10.25 -10.35
CA ASN A 337 2.80 -8.97 -10.60
C ASN A 337 1.55 -9.11 -11.48
N ALA A 338 1.66 -9.86 -12.58
CA ALA A 338 0.53 -10.15 -13.47
C ALA A 338 -0.61 -10.92 -12.77
N THR A 339 -0.26 -11.83 -11.84
CA THR A 339 -1.24 -12.58 -11.04
C THR A 339 -1.93 -11.68 -10.03
N LYS A 340 -1.18 -10.87 -9.27
CA LYS A 340 -1.74 -9.88 -8.32
C LYS A 340 -2.77 -8.98 -9.00
N ASN A 341 -2.43 -8.42 -10.16
CA ASN A 341 -3.34 -7.57 -10.92
C ASN A 341 -4.58 -8.33 -11.43
N ARG A 342 -4.42 -9.58 -11.87
CA ARG A 342 -5.56 -10.39 -12.34
C ARG A 342 -6.53 -10.70 -11.20
N ASP A 343 -6.02 -11.02 -10.03
CA ASP A 343 -6.82 -11.34 -8.84
C ASP A 343 -7.54 -10.09 -8.32
N ALA A 344 -6.84 -8.95 -8.27
CA ALA A 344 -7.45 -7.66 -7.98
C ALA A 344 -8.60 -7.30 -8.95
N ASN A 345 -8.38 -7.46 -10.25
CA ASN A 345 -9.42 -7.21 -11.24
C ASN A 345 -10.60 -8.19 -11.15
N ALA A 346 -10.37 -9.43 -10.70
CA ALA A 346 -11.46 -10.37 -10.41
C ALA A 346 -12.33 -9.86 -9.25
N ARG A 347 -11.71 -9.41 -8.16
CA ARG A 347 -12.40 -8.77 -7.05
C ARG A 347 -13.20 -7.53 -7.49
N PHE A 348 -12.63 -6.64 -8.29
CA PHE A 348 -13.36 -5.44 -8.74
C PHE A 348 -14.61 -5.77 -9.56
N ARG A 349 -14.55 -6.84 -10.37
CA ARG A 349 -15.72 -7.33 -11.10
C ARG A 349 -16.79 -7.89 -10.16
N GLU A 350 -16.39 -8.60 -9.11
CA GLU A 350 -17.30 -9.13 -8.09
C GLU A 350 -18.04 -7.99 -7.37
N LEU A 351 -17.31 -6.99 -6.86
CA LEU A 351 -17.89 -5.82 -6.19
C LEU A 351 -18.91 -5.07 -7.06
N ARG A 352 -18.61 -4.88 -8.36
CA ARG A 352 -19.56 -4.26 -9.30
C ARG A 352 -20.76 -5.13 -9.60
N LEU A 353 -20.57 -6.45 -9.66
CA LEU A 353 -21.66 -7.38 -9.92
C LEU A 353 -22.67 -7.34 -8.76
N GLU A 354 -22.19 -7.33 -7.52
CA GLU A 354 -23.01 -7.18 -6.32
C GLU A 354 -23.83 -5.87 -6.35
N ASN A 355 -23.15 -4.73 -6.56
CA ASN A 355 -23.81 -3.42 -6.68
C ASN A 355 -24.87 -3.43 -7.80
N LYS A 356 -24.52 -3.93 -8.98
CA LYS A 356 -25.44 -4.00 -10.13
C LYS A 356 -26.67 -4.85 -9.85
N MET A 357 -26.51 -5.99 -9.18
CA MET A 357 -27.64 -6.85 -8.81
C MET A 357 -28.61 -6.14 -7.86
N LEU A 358 -28.08 -5.49 -6.81
CA LEU A 358 -28.90 -4.74 -5.86
C LEU A 358 -29.56 -3.53 -6.51
N THR A 359 -28.83 -2.74 -7.30
CA THR A 359 -29.38 -1.62 -8.08
C THR A 359 -30.55 -2.06 -8.95
N SER A 360 -30.43 -3.19 -9.65
CA SER A 360 -31.52 -3.75 -10.46
C SER A 360 -32.75 -4.11 -9.61
N LYS A 361 -32.55 -4.77 -8.45
CA LYS A 361 -33.64 -5.09 -7.51
C LYS A 361 -34.36 -3.80 -7.08
N TYR A 362 -33.64 -2.78 -6.64
CA TYR A 362 -34.22 -1.52 -6.18
C TYR A 362 -34.93 -0.74 -7.30
N ASN A 363 -34.34 -0.62 -8.48
CA ASN A 363 -34.96 0.05 -9.62
C ASN A 363 -36.30 -0.58 -10.03
N SER A 364 -36.39 -1.91 -9.98
CA SER A 364 -37.65 -2.62 -10.23
C SER A 364 -38.73 -2.25 -9.19
N HIS A 365 -38.36 -2.13 -7.92
CA HIS A 365 -39.27 -1.72 -6.84
C HIS A 365 -39.65 -0.24 -6.92
N ILE A 366 -38.73 0.64 -7.31
CA ILE A 366 -39.01 2.07 -7.59
C ILE A 366 -40.09 2.18 -8.66
N SER A 367 -39.88 1.55 -9.83
CA SER A 367 -40.86 1.59 -10.92
C SER A 367 -42.21 0.98 -10.52
N LYS A 368 -42.21 -0.09 -9.69
CA LYS A 368 -43.44 -0.67 -9.13
C LYS A 368 -44.17 0.32 -8.22
N ALA A 369 -43.43 0.98 -7.33
CA ALA A 369 -43.97 1.94 -6.37
C ALA A 369 -44.54 3.20 -7.06
N GLU A 370 -43.83 3.75 -8.06
CA GLU A 370 -44.27 4.90 -8.85
C GLU A 370 -45.60 4.61 -9.56
N ARG A 371 -45.68 3.48 -10.29
CA ARG A 371 -46.92 3.06 -10.96
C ARG A 371 -48.09 2.91 -9.98
N LYS A 372 -47.84 2.34 -8.80
CA LYS A 372 -48.88 2.16 -7.77
C LYS A 372 -49.31 3.50 -7.18
N ARG A 373 -48.37 4.40 -6.89
CA ARG A 373 -48.62 5.75 -6.35
C ARG A 373 -49.48 6.57 -7.31
N ASP A 374 -49.11 6.60 -8.58
CA ASP A 374 -49.82 7.36 -9.61
C ASP A 374 -51.25 6.81 -9.85
N ALA A 375 -51.45 5.51 -9.63
CA ALA A 375 -52.76 4.88 -9.68
C ALA A 375 -53.65 5.17 -8.45
N VAL A 376 -53.10 5.62 -7.32
CA VAL A 376 -53.88 5.94 -6.11
C VAL A 376 -54.84 7.10 -6.40
N ASP A 377 -54.36 8.19 -7.00
CA ASP A 377 -55.17 9.40 -7.19
C ASP A 377 -56.41 9.13 -8.07
N ALA A 378 -56.22 8.43 -9.19
CA ALA A 378 -57.33 8.04 -10.07
C ALA A 378 -58.36 7.11 -9.36
N LYS A 379 -57.89 6.22 -8.48
CA LYS A 379 -58.77 5.34 -7.70
C LYS A 379 -59.53 6.11 -6.62
N LYS A 380 -58.88 7.07 -5.97
CA LYS A 380 -59.47 7.94 -4.94
C LYS A 380 -60.61 8.76 -5.52
N GLU A 381 -60.40 9.44 -6.65
CA GLU A 381 -61.43 10.22 -7.33
C GLU A 381 -62.64 9.37 -7.75
N SER A 382 -62.38 8.19 -8.31
CA SER A 382 -63.44 7.24 -8.72
C SER A 382 -64.28 6.75 -7.54
N ALA A 383 -63.65 6.49 -6.40
CA ALA A 383 -64.33 6.10 -5.17
C ALA A 383 -65.10 7.26 -4.52
N GLU A 384 -64.56 8.47 -4.54
CA GLU A 384 -65.23 9.68 -4.05
C GLU A 384 -66.51 9.96 -4.83
N ALA A 385 -66.49 9.81 -6.16
CA ALA A 385 -67.67 9.95 -7.00
C ALA A 385 -68.80 8.97 -6.62
N GLN A 386 -68.46 7.74 -6.20
CA GLN A 386 -69.44 6.72 -5.79
C GLN A 386 -70.10 7.01 -4.43
N SER A 387 -69.51 7.92 -3.64
CA SER A 387 -69.87 8.17 -2.24
C SER A 387 -70.86 9.32 -1.99
N LYS A 388 -71.13 10.16 -2.99
CA LYS A 388 -71.76 11.50 -2.83
C LYS A 388 -73.30 11.57 -2.69
N ASP A 389 -73.99 10.53 -2.20
CA ASP A 389 -75.46 10.41 -2.40
C ASP A 389 -76.33 10.18 -1.15
N ILE A 390 -75.78 10.27 0.07
CA ILE A 390 -76.52 9.90 1.30
C ILE A 390 -76.58 11.08 2.29
N ASP A 391 -77.80 11.55 2.57
CA ASP A 391 -78.11 12.57 3.57
C ASP A 391 -78.81 11.93 4.79
N GLN A 392 -78.39 12.29 5.99
CA GLN A 392 -79.01 11.85 7.25
C GLN A 392 -80.48 12.29 7.37
N GLY A 393 -80.84 13.43 6.80
CA GLY A 393 -82.21 13.97 6.85
C GLY A 393 -83.21 13.25 5.94
N ARG A 394 -82.70 12.55 4.91
CA ARG A 394 -83.51 11.94 3.83
C ARG A 394 -84.59 10.98 4.32
N ILE A 395 -84.34 10.23 5.40
CA ILE A 395 -85.32 9.28 5.97
C ILE A 395 -86.61 9.97 6.46
N ASN A 396 -86.54 11.26 6.81
CA ASN A 396 -87.69 12.03 7.28
C ASN A 396 -88.57 12.54 6.13
N GLU A 397 -88.06 12.54 4.90
CA GLU A 397 -88.72 13.04 3.70
C GLU A 397 -89.43 11.92 2.91
N ILE A 398 -89.34 10.67 3.41
CA ILE A 398 -89.88 9.49 2.73
C ILE A 398 -91.38 9.37 2.97
N GLU A 399 -92.16 9.54 1.90
CA GLU A 399 -93.60 9.27 1.88
C GLU A 399 -93.90 7.76 1.93
N THR A 400 -94.90 7.38 2.71
CA THR A 400 -95.42 6.01 2.79
C THR A 400 -96.24 5.64 1.57
N ILE A 401 -96.23 4.35 1.22
CA ILE A 401 -97.11 3.82 0.17
C ILE A 401 -98.59 3.93 0.58
N THR A 402 -99.47 3.93 -0.42
CA THR A 402 -100.92 4.16 -0.25
C THR A 402 -101.62 3.18 0.71
N VAL A 403 -101.07 1.97 0.87
CA VAL A 403 -101.50 0.97 1.85
C VAL A 403 -100.24 0.36 2.47
N GLU A 404 -100.02 0.59 3.76
CA GLU A 404 -98.87 0.02 4.47
C GLU A 404 -98.93 -1.52 4.48
N LYS A 405 -97.76 -2.16 4.48
CA LYS A 405 -97.65 -3.60 4.69
C LYS A 405 -97.91 -3.94 6.15
N GLU A 406 -98.60 -5.04 6.41
CA GLU A 406 -98.82 -5.55 7.76
C GLU A 406 -97.57 -6.32 8.26
N PRO A 407 -97.36 -6.42 9.59
CA PRO A 407 -96.32 -7.28 10.16
C PRO A 407 -96.45 -8.74 9.67
N GLY A 408 -95.37 -9.33 9.16
CA GLY A 408 -95.35 -10.69 8.59
C GLY A 408 -95.67 -10.79 7.08
N ASP A 409 -95.68 -9.67 6.35
CA ASP A 409 -95.69 -9.66 4.88
C ASP A 409 -94.35 -10.16 4.31
N GLU A 410 -94.38 -11.16 3.41
CA GLU A 410 -93.18 -11.80 2.84
C GLU A 410 -92.15 -10.82 2.25
N LEU A 411 -92.60 -9.70 1.66
CA LEU A 411 -91.71 -8.70 1.09
C LEU A 411 -91.09 -7.80 2.17
N LEU A 412 -91.83 -7.51 3.24
CA LEU A 412 -91.31 -6.74 4.37
C LEU A 412 -90.25 -7.56 5.13
N ASP A 413 -90.52 -8.84 5.36
CA ASP A 413 -89.58 -9.80 5.96
C ASP A 413 -88.32 -9.96 5.09
N ALA A 414 -88.46 -10.11 3.77
CA ALA A 414 -87.31 -10.23 2.87
C ALA A 414 -86.40 -8.98 2.86
N VAL A 415 -86.96 -7.77 3.05
CA VAL A 415 -86.16 -6.55 3.19
C VAL A 415 -85.43 -6.52 4.53
N GLY A 416 -86.11 -6.92 5.62
CA GLY A 416 -85.53 -7.10 6.95
C GLY A 416 -84.37 -8.09 6.96
N ASP A 417 -84.59 -9.32 6.47
CA ASP A 417 -83.54 -10.35 6.33
C ASP A 417 -82.34 -9.85 5.53
N SER A 418 -82.59 -9.01 4.52
CA SER A 418 -81.54 -8.44 3.68
C SER A 418 -80.79 -7.29 4.35
N ILE A 419 -81.38 -6.60 5.33
CA ILE A 419 -80.70 -5.63 6.20
C ILE A 419 -79.77 -6.41 7.14
N ASP A 420 -80.31 -7.39 7.86
CA ASP A 420 -79.58 -8.22 8.83
C ASP A 420 -78.37 -8.90 8.17
N ALA A 421 -78.57 -9.55 7.02
CA ALA A 421 -77.50 -10.22 6.28
C ALA A 421 -76.38 -9.25 5.80
N LYS A 422 -76.69 -7.97 5.56
CA LYS A 422 -75.67 -6.96 5.21
C LYS A 422 -74.96 -6.45 6.47
N GLN A 423 -75.66 -6.31 7.59
CA GLN A 423 -75.07 -5.93 8.87
C GLN A 423 -74.11 -7.00 9.39
N ASP A 424 -74.46 -8.28 9.26
CA ASP A 424 -73.53 -9.39 9.55
C ASP A 424 -72.26 -9.31 8.72
N ARG A 425 -72.39 -9.00 7.42
CA ARG A 425 -71.22 -8.80 6.54
C ARG A 425 -70.42 -7.56 6.91
N LEU A 426 -71.07 -6.48 7.36
CA LEU A 426 -70.39 -5.28 7.86
C LEU A 426 -69.51 -5.63 9.06
N ALA A 427 -70.02 -6.40 10.02
CA ALA A 427 -69.27 -6.86 11.18
C ALA A 427 -68.03 -7.69 10.78
N VAL A 428 -68.18 -8.60 9.81
CA VAL A 428 -67.05 -9.39 9.27
C VAL A 428 -66.02 -8.50 8.59
N THR A 429 -66.45 -7.55 7.75
CA THR A 429 -65.51 -6.63 7.08
C THR A 429 -64.77 -5.73 8.06
N TRP A 430 -65.41 -5.34 9.17
CA TRP A 430 -64.80 -4.53 10.20
C TRP A 430 -63.66 -5.28 10.90
N LEU A 431 -63.88 -6.53 11.31
CA LEU A 431 -62.83 -7.38 11.89
C LEU A 431 -61.65 -7.59 10.93
N PHE A 432 -61.94 -7.77 9.63
CA PHE A 432 -60.90 -7.91 8.61
C PHE A 432 -60.06 -6.62 8.45
N ILE A 433 -60.71 -5.45 8.48
CA ILE A 433 -60.03 -4.15 8.42
C ILE A 433 -59.09 -3.98 9.62
N GLU A 434 -59.54 -4.29 10.83
CA GLU A 434 -58.72 -4.21 12.04
C GLU A 434 -57.48 -5.12 11.95
N ASP A 435 -57.65 -6.36 11.48
CA ASP A 435 -56.55 -7.31 11.29
C ASP A 435 -55.54 -6.81 10.24
N GLU A 436 -56.00 -6.30 9.10
CA GLU A 436 -55.11 -5.77 8.06
C GLU A 436 -54.35 -4.52 8.52
N VAL A 437 -55.00 -3.59 9.23
CA VAL A 437 -54.32 -2.41 9.79
C VAL A 437 -53.23 -2.85 10.76
N LYS A 438 -53.55 -3.77 11.69
CA LYS A 438 -52.58 -4.30 12.65
C LYS A 438 -51.40 -5.00 11.95
N ALA A 439 -51.68 -5.85 10.96
CA ALA A 439 -50.63 -6.56 10.22
C ALA A 439 -49.73 -5.60 9.43
N ILE A 440 -50.30 -4.55 8.82
CA ILE A 440 -49.52 -3.50 8.15
C ILE A 440 -48.56 -2.82 9.13
N ASP A 441 -49.05 -2.43 10.31
CA ASP A 441 -48.25 -1.74 11.32
C ASP A 441 -47.14 -2.63 11.89
N GLU A 442 -47.41 -3.92 12.12
CA GLU A 442 -46.40 -4.90 12.55
C GLU A 442 -45.29 -5.07 11.50
N ILE A 443 -45.65 -5.21 10.22
CA ILE A 443 -44.66 -5.36 9.14
C ILE A 443 -43.89 -4.04 8.95
N LYS A 444 -44.53 -2.87 9.06
CA LYS A 444 -43.84 -1.57 9.02
C LYS A 444 -42.80 -1.46 10.14
N ALA A 445 -43.16 -1.84 11.37
CA ALA A 445 -42.25 -1.84 12.50
C ALA A 445 -41.08 -2.81 12.31
N ALA A 446 -41.33 -3.99 11.74
CA ALA A 446 -40.27 -4.94 11.37
C ALA A 446 -39.36 -4.37 10.25
N ASN A 447 -39.95 -3.71 9.26
CA ASN A 447 -39.21 -3.14 8.13
C ASN A 447 -38.33 -1.97 8.53
N GLU A 448 -38.75 -1.16 9.50
CA GLU A 448 -37.95 -0.07 10.05
C GLU A 448 -36.70 -0.61 10.80
N LYS A 449 -36.82 -1.76 11.48
CA LYS A 449 -35.64 -2.44 12.07
C LYS A 449 -34.67 -2.93 11.00
N LEU A 450 -35.17 -3.45 9.88
CA LEU A 450 -34.33 -3.83 8.74
C LEU A 450 -33.64 -2.61 8.13
N LEU A 451 -34.33 -1.48 8.00
CA LEU A 451 -33.75 -0.24 7.50
C LEU A 451 -32.61 0.26 8.41
N GLN A 452 -32.80 0.26 9.72
CA GLN A 452 -31.74 0.59 10.68
C GLN A 452 -30.53 -0.35 10.54
N ARG A 453 -30.78 -1.64 10.36
CA ARG A 453 -29.72 -2.63 10.12
C ARG A 453 -28.99 -2.38 8.80
N LEU A 454 -29.72 -2.06 7.72
CA LEU A 454 -29.12 -1.67 6.43
C LEU A 454 -28.21 -0.46 6.58
N ALA A 455 -28.64 0.57 7.32
CA ALA A 455 -27.84 1.77 7.54
C ALA A 455 -26.49 1.45 8.21
N VAL A 456 -26.49 0.59 9.24
CA VAL A 456 -25.26 0.16 9.93
C VAL A 456 -24.35 -0.64 9.01
N ILE A 457 -24.88 -1.64 8.31
CA ILE A 457 -24.06 -2.51 7.45
C ILE A 457 -23.50 -1.71 6.26
N ASN A 458 -24.32 -0.86 5.63
CA ASN A 458 -23.87 -0.02 4.52
C ASN A 458 -22.73 0.92 4.94
N TYR A 459 -22.83 1.55 6.10
CA TYR A 459 -21.74 2.39 6.61
C TYR A 459 -20.41 1.63 6.76
N GLN A 460 -20.45 0.39 7.26
CA GLN A 460 -19.26 -0.46 7.37
C GLN A 460 -18.68 -0.79 5.99
N ILE A 461 -19.54 -1.20 5.05
CA ILE A 461 -19.13 -1.53 3.69
C ILE A 461 -18.55 -0.31 2.96
N ASP A 462 -19.19 0.85 3.04
CA ASP A 462 -18.71 2.10 2.44
C ASP A 462 -17.33 2.48 2.99
N THR A 463 -17.14 2.31 4.29
CA THR A 463 -15.85 2.52 4.95
C THR A 463 -14.79 1.56 4.41
N VAL A 464 -15.12 0.27 4.24
CA VAL A 464 -14.20 -0.72 3.66
C VAL A 464 -13.83 -0.36 2.22
N TYR A 465 -14.79 0.02 1.38
CA TYR A 465 -14.52 0.47 0.01
C TYR A 465 -13.60 1.68 -0.01
N ALA A 466 -13.86 2.69 0.82
CA ALA A 466 -13.03 3.89 0.88
C ALA A 466 -11.59 3.58 1.36
N LEU A 467 -11.45 2.72 2.37
CA LEU A 467 -10.14 2.32 2.90
C LEU A 467 -9.34 1.47 1.91
N GLU A 468 -9.99 0.56 1.18
CA GLU A 468 -9.33 -0.25 0.15
C GLU A 468 -8.92 0.62 -1.06
N ALA A 469 -9.80 1.52 -1.51
CA ALA A 469 -9.46 2.49 -2.55
C ALA A 469 -8.24 3.33 -2.14
N ASN A 470 -8.20 3.82 -0.90
CA ASN A 470 -7.04 4.54 -0.39
C ASN A 470 -5.76 3.69 -0.34
N ALA A 471 -5.87 2.43 0.09
CA ALA A 471 -4.72 1.51 0.14
C ALA A 471 -4.14 1.27 -1.27
N ARG A 472 -5.00 1.00 -2.26
CA ARG A 472 -4.57 0.78 -3.65
C ARG A 472 -4.02 2.03 -4.31
N LEU A 473 -4.56 3.21 -4.01
CA LEU A 473 -3.98 4.49 -4.41
C LEU A 473 -2.61 4.75 -3.73
N ARG A 474 -2.27 4.03 -2.67
CA ARG A 474 -0.95 4.06 -2.04
C ARG A 474 -0.09 2.86 -2.45
N MET A 475 -0.37 2.29 -3.62
CA MET A 475 0.36 1.16 -4.21
C MET A 475 0.29 -0.15 -3.41
N GLN A 476 -0.63 -0.27 -2.44
CA GLN A 476 -0.85 -1.53 -1.73
C GLN A 476 -1.71 -2.48 -2.56
N ASP A 477 -1.39 -3.78 -2.52
CA ASP A 477 -2.06 -4.82 -3.29
C ASP A 477 -2.69 -5.91 -2.42
N GLY A 478 -3.27 -6.93 -3.06
CA GLY A 478 -3.97 -8.03 -2.37
C GLY A 478 -3.08 -8.90 -1.47
N ASN A 479 -1.75 -8.75 -1.52
CA ASN A 479 -0.82 -9.43 -0.63
C ASN A 479 -0.52 -8.63 0.65
N ASP A 480 -0.80 -7.32 0.67
CA ASP A 480 -0.64 -6.49 1.86
C ASP A 480 -1.67 -6.84 2.93
N ASP A 481 -1.22 -6.95 4.18
CA ASP A 481 -2.07 -7.36 5.31
C ASP A 481 -3.26 -6.43 5.51
N LYS A 482 -3.09 -5.12 5.24
CA LYS A 482 -4.19 -4.14 5.29
C LYS A 482 -5.27 -4.47 4.27
N VAL A 483 -4.91 -4.75 3.02
CA VAL A 483 -5.88 -5.04 1.96
C VAL A 483 -6.54 -6.39 2.21
N LYS A 484 -5.78 -7.41 2.64
CA LYS A 484 -6.34 -8.71 3.07
C LYS A 484 -7.37 -8.57 4.18
N HIS A 485 -7.07 -7.77 5.20
CA HIS A 485 -8.01 -7.51 6.29
C HIS A 485 -9.30 -6.86 5.78
N LEU A 486 -9.19 -5.84 4.93
CA LEU A 486 -10.36 -5.16 4.33
C LEU A 486 -11.19 -6.12 3.45
N ILE A 487 -10.54 -7.00 2.70
CA ILE A 487 -11.20 -8.07 1.94
C ILE A 487 -12.00 -8.98 2.88
N SER A 488 -11.40 -9.43 3.98
CA SER A 488 -12.04 -10.28 4.98
C SER A 488 -13.26 -9.60 5.61
N VAL A 489 -13.11 -8.35 6.05
CA VAL A 489 -14.21 -7.57 6.63
C VAL A 489 -15.35 -7.44 5.63
N HIS A 490 -15.07 -7.11 4.36
CA HIS A 490 -16.12 -7.09 3.32
C HIS A 490 -16.89 -8.41 3.23
N GLN A 491 -16.17 -9.54 3.21
CA GLN A 491 -16.77 -10.88 3.09
C GLN A 491 -17.63 -11.25 4.31
N GLU A 492 -17.22 -10.85 5.52
CA GLU A 492 -17.98 -11.07 6.76
C GLU A 492 -19.33 -10.34 6.75
N TRP A 493 -19.37 -9.12 6.19
CA TRP A 493 -20.57 -8.30 6.15
C TRP A 493 -21.43 -8.49 4.88
N GLY A 494 -20.86 -9.02 3.80
CA GLY A 494 -21.52 -9.16 2.49
C GLY A 494 -22.71 -10.12 2.48
N SER A 495 -22.57 -11.33 3.05
CA SER A 495 -23.68 -12.30 3.08
C SER A 495 -24.89 -11.82 3.90
N PRO A 496 -24.72 -11.25 5.10
CA PRO A 496 -25.83 -10.61 5.81
C PRO A 496 -26.48 -9.46 5.03
N LEU A 497 -25.71 -8.67 4.27
CA LEU A 497 -26.20 -7.49 3.57
C LEU A 497 -27.26 -7.84 2.51
N GLU A 498 -26.98 -8.82 1.64
CA GLU A 498 -27.92 -9.21 0.58
C GLU A 498 -29.25 -9.73 1.15
N GLN A 499 -29.19 -10.52 2.24
CA GLN A 499 -30.38 -11.05 2.88
C GLN A 499 -31.22 -9.93 3.51
N VAL A 500 -30.59 -8.95 4.17
CA VAL A 500 -31.31 -7.83 4.78
C VAL A 500 -31.97 -6.96 3.71
N HIS A 501 -31.31 -6.71 2.57
CA HIS A 501 -31.91 -6.01 1.43
C HIS A 501 -33.14 -6.77 0.90
N SER A 502 -33.03 -8.09 0.74
CA SER A 502 -34.11 -8.92 0.21
C SER A 502 -35.32 -8.91 1.15
N ASN A 503 -35.11 -9.13 2.45
CA ASN A 503 -36.17 -9.07 3.45
C ASN A 503 -36.84 -7.68 3.52
N TYR A 504 -36.07 -6.61 3.36
CA TYR A 504 -36.58 -5.24 3.38
C TYR A 504 -37.54 -4.96 2.21
N LEU A 505 -37.17 -5.45 1.01
CA LEU A 505 -37.99 -5.33 -0.20
C LEU A 505 -39.22 -6.24 -0.16
N GLU A 506 -39.09 -7.46 0.37
CA GLU A 506 -40.23 -8.39 0.58
C GLU A 506 -41.27 -7.84 1.57
N ASN A 507 -40.81 -7.22 2.66
CA ASN A 507 -41.69 -6.53 3.60
C ASN A 507 -42.39 -5.33 2.96
N PHE A 508 -41.67 -4.57 2.12
CA PHE A 508 -42.28 -3.48 1.34
C PHE A 508 -43.41 -4.01 0.45
N ASP A 509 -43.16 -5.09 -0.29
CA ASP A 509 -44.15 -5.73 -1.15
C ASP A 509 -45.36 -6.25 -0.36
N SER A 510 -45.13 -6.83 0.82
CA SER A 510 -46.18 -7.29 1.72
C SER A 510 -47.06 -6.15 2.23
N ILE A 511 -46.46 -5.01 2.59
CA ILE A 511 -47.20 -3.81 3.02
C ILE A 511 -48.03 -3.25 1.86
N VAL A 512 -47.46 -3.22 0.66
CA VAL A 512 -48.14 -2.79 -0.56
C VAL A 512 -49.38 -3.64 -0.82
N ASP A 513 -49.24 -4.96 -0.83
CA ASP A 513 -50.35 -5.87 -1.12
C ASP A 513 -51.45 -5.82 -0.05
N ARG A 514 -51.07 -5.70 1.22
CA ARG A 514 -52.02 -5.51 2.34
C ARG A 514 -52.75 -4.18 2.27
N SER A 515 -52.04 -3.10 1.96
CA SER A 515 -52.65 -1.76 1.81
C SER A 515 -53.67 -1.74 0.68
N GLU A 516 -53.40 -2.46 -0.42
CA GLU A 516 -54.35 -2.60 -1.52
C GLU A 516 -55.59 -3.40 -1.14
N ARG A 517 -55.45 -4.48 -0.37
CA ARG A 517 -56.60 -5.20 0.19
C ARG A 517 -57.40 -4.34 1.15
N LEU A 518 -56.74 -3.60 2.04
CA LEU A 518 -57.37 -2.74 3.03
C LEU A 518 -58.33 -1.73 2.39
N TYR A 519 -57.87 -0.95 1.41
CA TYR A 519 -58.75 0.04 0.78
C TYR A 519 -59.85 -0.63 -0.07
N MET A 520 -59.63 -1.82 -0.64
CA MET A 520 -60.67 -2.57 -1.35
C MET A 520 -61.75 -3.08 -0.39
N THR A 521 -61.39 -3.48 0.83
CA THR A 521 -62.35 -3.86 1.87
C THR A 521 -63.18 -2.66 2.34
N TYR A 522 -62.56 -1.48 2.50
CA TYR A 522 -63.31 -0.25 2.77
C TYR A 522 -64.33 0.06 1.66
N LEU A 523 -63.98 -0.10 0.38
CA LEU A 523 -64.94 0.07 -0.73
C LEU A 523 -66.09 -0.94 -0.65
N GLN A 524 -65.81 -2.18 -0.25
CA GLN A 524 -66.85 -3.19 -0.03
C GLN A 524 -67.76 -2.78 1.14
N GLN A 525 -67.19 -2.29 2.24
CA GLN A 525 -67.92 -1.81 3.41
C GLN A 525 -68.84 -0.63 3.05
N MET A 526 -68.35 0.34 2.28
CA MET A 526 -69.14 1.45 1.74
C MET A 526 -70.36 0.98 0.92
N ARG A 527 -70.18 -0.06 0.08
CA ARG A 527 -71.29 -0.64 -0.70
C ARG A 527 -72.32 -1.33 0.19
N LEU A 528 -71.89 -2.00 1.26
CA LEU A 528 -72.77 -2.63 2.23
C LEU A 528 -73.61 -1.59 2.98
N TYR A 529 -72.98 -0.53 3.50
CA TYR A 529 -73.69 0.59 4.13
C TYR A 529 -74.72 1.23 3.20
N LYS A 530 -74.35 1.52 1.94
CA LYS A 530 -75.30 2.06 0.94
C LYS A 530 -76.46 1.09 0.66
N GLY A 531 -76.19 -0.21 0.72
CA GLY A 531 -77.22 -1.25 0.60
C GLY A 531 -78.18 -1.29 1.79
N VAL A 532 -77.66 -1.21 3.02
CA VAL A 532 -78.47 -1.15 4.26
C VAL A 532 -79.35 0.11 4.24
N LEU A 533 -78.76 1.27 3.96
CA LEU A 533 -79.48 2.55 3.92
C LEU A 533 -80.62 2.53 2.91
N ARG A 534 -80.40 2.02 1.69
CA ARG A 534 -81.48 1.85 0.69
C ARG A 534 -82.60 0.92 1.16
N HIS A 535 -82.26 -0.14 1.88
CA HIS A 535 -83.24 -1.09 2.39
C HIS A 535 -84.03 -0.50 3.56
N LEU A 536 -83.39 0.28 4.45
CA LEU A 536 -84.07 1.05 5.50
C LEU A 536 -85.03 2.09 4.91
N GLU A 537 -84.63 2.79 3.84
CA GLU A 537 -85.54 3.69 3.09
C GLU A 537 -86.74 2.93 2.53
N GLN A 538 -86.52 1.74 1.96
CA GLN A 538 -87.58 0.90 1.40
C GLN A 538 -88.51 0.35 2.50
N TYR A 539 -87.95 -0.01 3.66
CA TYR A 539 -88.69 -0.47 4.83
C TYR A 539 -89.59 0.66 5.35
N GLN A 540 -89.03 1.87 5.53
CA GLN A 540 -89.78 3.07 5.93
C GLN A 540 -90.92 3.42 4.97
N ARG A 541 -90.73 3.24 3.65
CA ARG A 541 -91.79 3.43 2.63
C ARG A 541 -92.94 2.46 2.81
N TRP A 542 -92.65 1.23 3.18
CA TRP A 542 -93.64 0.15 3.26
C TRP A 542 -94.32 0.05 4.62
N PHE A 543 -93.65 0.44 5.70
CA PHE A 543 -94.17 0.39 7.05
C PHE A 543 -93.58 1.51 7.92
N SER A 544 -94.30 2.63 8.07
CA SER A 544 -93.76 3.81 8.79
C SER A 544 -93.82 3.71 10.31
N LYS A 545 -94.54 2.72 10.83
CA LYS A 545 -94.84 2.56 12.26
C LYS A 545 -93.73 1.87 13.05
N GLU A 546 -92.71 1.30 12.39
CA GLU A 546 -91.56 0.69 13.08
C GLU A 546 -90.69 1.79 13.74
N PRO A 547 -90.61 1.83 15.08
CA PRO A 547 -89.93 2.92 15.78
C PRO A 547 -88.41 2.95 15.56
N ASN A 548 -87.78 1.82 15.21
CA ASN A 548 -86.31 1.72 15.17
C ASN A 548 -85.67 2.10 13.84
N VAL A 549 -86.42 2.13 12.73
CA VAL A 549 -85.86 2.36 11.38
C VAL A 549 -85.20 3.74 11.25
N LYS A 550 -85.79 4.79 11.83
CA LYS A 550 -85.23 6.15 11.75
C LYS A 550 -83.94 6.31 12.56
N PRO A 551 -83.87 5.93 13.85
CA PRO A 551 -82.60 5.94 14.60
C PRO A 551 -81.51 5.11 13.93
N GLU A 552 -81.86 3.92 13.42
CA GLU A 552 -80.93 3.02 12.76
C GLU A 552 -80.38 3.62 11.45
N TYR A 553 -81.23 4.25 10.63
CA TYR A 553 -80.81 4.97 9.43
C TYR A 553 -79.81 6.07 9.74
N VAL A 554 -80.08 6.89 10.77
CA VAL A 554 -79.17 7.97 11.20
C VAL A 554 -77.83 7.39 11.65
N SER A 555 -77.84 6.30 12.43
CA SER A 555 -76.62 5.61 12.86
C SER A 555 -75.82 5.07 11.67
N MET A 556 -76.46 4.30 10.77
CA MET A 556 -75.81 3.72 9.60
C MET A 556 -75.29 4.78 8.63
N SER A 557 -75.97 5.92 8.52
CA SER A 557 -75.52 7.05 7.71
C SER A 557 -74.27 7.69 8.31
N LYS A 558 -74.20 7.84 9.65
CA LYS A 558 -72.98 8.30 10.32
C LYS A 558 -71.81 7.34 10.09
N ASP A 559 -72.03 6.04 10.29
CA ASP A 559 -70.99 5.02 10.11
C ASP A 559 -70.50 4.95 8.66
N TYR A 560 -71.39 5.17 7.69
CA TYR A 560 -71.04 5.31 6.28
C TYR A 560 -70.07 6.47 6.01
N HIS A 561 -70.34 7.65 6.58
CA HIS A 561 -69.45 8.81 6.44
C HIS A 561 -68.10 8.55 7.11
N GLU A 562 -68.09 7.94 8.30
CA GLU A 562 -66.85 7.56 8.97
C GLU A 562 -66.04 6.54 8.14
N CYS A 563 -66.71 5.59 7.48
CA CYS A 563 -66.08 4.63 6.56
C CYS A 563 -65.42 5.34 5.36
N ILE A 564 -66.02 6.39 4.81
CA ILE A 564 -65.44 7.20 3.73
C ILE A 564 -64.17 7.90 4.20
N ASP A 565 -64.20 8.50 5.39
CA ASP A 565 -63.04 9.20 5.94
C ASP A 565 -61.89 8.23 6.22
N LYS A 566 -62.19 7.04 6.77
CA LYS A 566 -61.20 5.97 6.96
C LYS A 566 -60.62 5.47 5.64
N TYR A 567 -61.44 5.29 4.61
CA TYR A 567 -60.99 4.93 3.27
C TYR A 567 -60.00 5.97 2.71
N LYS A 568 -60.36 7.25 2.78
CA LYS A 568 -59.50 8.35 2.30
C LYS A 568 -58.19 8.41 3.08
N GLY A 569 -58.26 8.29 4.40
CA GLY A 569 -57.08 8.23 5.27
C GLY A 569 -56.14 7.08 4.89
N ALA A 570 -56.69 5.87 4.71
CA ALA A 570 -55.92 4.71 4.31
C ALA A 570 -55.24 4.88 2.93
N MET A 571 -55.93 5.47 1.95
CA MET A 571 -55.34 5.77 0.65
C MET A 571 -54.22 6.80 0.72
N GLU A 572 -54.40 7.86 1.50
CA GLU A 572 -53.38 8.90 1.67
C GLU A 572 -52.13 8.34 2.37
N MET A 573 -52.33 7.55 3.45
CA MET A 573 -51.24 6.87 4.15
C MET A 573 -50.49 5.89 3.23
N TYR A 574 -51.20 5.17 2.36
CA TYR A 574 -50.59 4.28 1.37
C TYR A 574 -49.78 5.03 0.33
N LYS A 575 -50.33 6.14 -0.21
CA LYS A 575 -49.63 7.01 -1.16
C LYS A 575 -48.35 7.59 -0.57
N GLU A 576 -48.43 8.10 0.64
CA GLU A 576 -47.29 8.66 1.37
C GLU A 576 -46.24 7.59 1.64
N TYR A 577 -46.65 6.38 2.06
CA TYR A 577 -45.74 5.25 2.24
C TYR A 577 -44.99 4.89 0.95
N LEU A 578 -45.67 4.86 -0.21
CA LEU A 578 -45.02 4.63 -1.50
C LEU A 578 -44.03 5.75 -1.83
N HIS A 579 -44.42 7.02 -1.64
CA HIS A 579 -43.58 8.17 -1.91
C HIS A 579 -42.28 8.15 -1.10
N GLN A 580 -42.38 7.95 0.23
CA GLN A 580 -41.22 7.87 1.11
C GLN A 580 -40.28 6.71 0.74
N ASN A 581 -40.82 5.56 0.35
CA ASN A 581 -39.99 4.42 -0.06
C ASN A 581 -39.32 4.63 -1.42
N ILE A 582 -39.96 5.31 -2.37
CA ILE A 582 -39.32 5.73 -3.63
C ILE A 582 -38.07 6.57 -3.31
N GLU A 583 -38.18 7.55 -2.41
CA GLU A 583 -37.01 8.36 -2.02
C GLU A 583 -35.92 7.54 -1.33
N ARG A 584 -36.31 6.64 -0.41
CA ARG A 584 -35.38 5.74 0.29
C ARG A 584 -34.64 4.82 -0.71
N PHE A 585 -35.37 4.22 -1.64
CA PHE A 585 -34.80 3.32 -2.65
C PHE A 585 -33.83 4.06 -3.58
N ASN A 586 -34.19 5.27 -4.02
CA ASN A 586 -33.30 6.10 -4.83
C ASN A 586 -31.99 6.42 -4.10
N LYS A 587 -32.05 6.77 -2.79
CA LYS A 587 -30.85 6.98 -1.97
C LYS A 587 -29.97 5.73 -1.89
N VAL A 588 -30.58 4.55 -1.75
CA VAL A 588 -29.83 3.28 -1.76
C VAL A 588 -29.16 3.05 -3.12
N VAL A 589 -29.86 3.30 -4.24
CA VAL A 589 -29.29 3.19 -5.58
C VAL A 589 -28.09 4.15 -5.75
N THR A 590 -28.24 5.42 -5.37
CA THR A 590 -27.14 6.40 -5.41
C THR A 590 -25.92 5.93 -4.60
N SER A 591 -26.12 5.31 -3.44
CA SER A 591 -24.99 4.79 -2.64
C SER A 591 -24.21 3.67 -3.36
N PHE A 592 -24.88 2.84 -4.18
CA PHE A 592 -24.20 1.84 -5.00
C PHE A 592 -23.39 2.46 -6.14
N GLU A 593 -23.88 3.55 -6.74
CA GLU A 593 -23.12 4.32 -7.74
C GLU A 593 -21.86 4.95 -7.13
N GLU A 594 -21.96 5.47 -5.90
CA GLU A 594 -20.82 5.97 -5.14
C GLU A 594 -19.78 4.87 -4.84
N ARG A 595 -20.23 3.66 -4.51
CA ARG A 595 -19.35 2.48 -4.36
C ARG A 595 -18.65 2.13 -5.67
N ASP A 596 -19.35 2.15 -6.79
CA ASP A 596 -18.76 1.86 -8.10
C ASP A 596 -17.66 2.88 -8.47
N ASN A 597 -17.83 4.15 -8.08
CA ASN A 597 -16.77 5.17 -8.21
C ASN A 597 -15.54 4.84 -7.33
N LEU A 598 -15.74 4.32 -6.12
CA LEU A 598 -14.64 3.85 -5.26
C LEU A 598 -13.90 2.66 -5.89
N VAL A 599 -14.61 1.72 -6.52
CA VAL A 599 -14.00 0.62 -7.28
C VAL A 599 -13.20 1.14 -8.47
N GLU A 600 -13.64 2.20 -9.14
CA GLU A 600 -12.85 2.84 -10.20
C GLU A 600 -11.52 3.39 -9.67
N TYR A 601 -11.50 4.01 -8.50
CA TYR A 601 -10.24 4.43 -7.86
C TYR A 601 -9.34 3.25 -7.50
N MET A 602 -9.91 2.14 -7.04
CA MET A 602 -9.17 0.90 -6.79
C MET A 602 -8.48 0.38 -8.06
N GLU A 603 -9.19 0.38 -9.19
CA GLU A 603 -8.66 -0.04 -10.49
C GLU A 603 -7.54 0.88 -10.99
N GLN A 604 -7.71 2.19 -10.86
CA GLN A 604 -6.69 3.16 -11.23
C GLN A 604 -5.42 2.98 -10.39
N GLY A 605 -5.58 2.77 -9.08
CA GLY A 605 -4.47 2.46 -8.17
C GLY A 605 -3.76 1.16 -8.55
N GLU A 606 -4.51 0.07 -8.74
CA GLU A 606 -3.95 -1.24 -9.10
C GLU A 606 -3.23 -1.22 -10.45
N LYS A 607 -3.82 -0.57 -11.46
CA LYS A 607 -3.20 -0.41 -12.78
C LYS A 607 -1.86 0.33 -12.67
N THR A 608 -1.85 1.45 -11.93
CA THR A 608 -0.63 2.24 -11.75
C THR A 608 0.42 1.43 -11.00
N ARG A 609 0.04 0.77 -9.91
CA ARG A 609 0.92 -0.12 -9.14
C ARG A 609 1.55 -1.19 -10.03
N LYS A 610 0.74 -1.88 -10.83
CA LYS A 610 1.24 -2.89 -11.78
C LYS A 610 2.27 -2.32 -12.73
N GLU A 611 1.97 -1.19 -13.37
CA GLU A 611 2.87 -0.53 -14.33
C GLU A 611 4.18 -0.08 -13.67
N MET A 612 4.11 0.46 -12.46
CA MET A 612 5.27 0.89 -11.69
C MET A 612 6.12 -0.28 -11.22
N GLU A 613 5.50 -1.36 -10.73
CA GLU A 613 6.21 -2.58 -10.34
C GLU A 613 6.90 -3.23 -11.53
N ASP A 614 6.23 -3.33 -12.69
CA ASP A 614 6.84 -3.85 -13.92
C ASP A 614 8.08 -3.03 -14.33
N LYS A 615 7.98 -1.70 -14.21
CA LYS A 615 9.08 -0.77 -14.50
C LYS A 615 10.26 -0.96 -13.54
N GLU A 616 10.02 -0.98 -12.22
CA GLU A 616 11.10 -1.17 -11.23
C GLU A 616 11.77 -2.54 -11.38
N ILE A 617 11.00 -3.61 -11.63
CA ILE A 617 11.53 -4.95 -11.93
C ILE A 617 12.46 -4.92 -13.17
N ASP A 618 12.09 -4.19 -14.22
CA ASP A 618 12.90 -4.06 -15.43
C ASP A 618 14.15 -3.21 -15.22
N GLU A 619 14.04 -2.10 -14.49
CA GLU A 619 15.16 -1.23 -14.13
C GLU A 619 16.18 -1.97 -13.25
N ASP A 620 15.72 -2.72 -12.23
CA ASP A 620 16.59 -3.52 -11.37
C ASP A 620 17.27 -4.67 -12.15
N ASN A 621 16.55 -5.34 -13.04
CA ASN A 621 17.14 -6.36 -13.92
C ASN A 621 18.22 -5.77 -14.83
N ALA A 622 17.95 -4.61 -15.44
CA ALA A 622 18.91 -3.92 -16.29
C ALA A 622 20.14 -3.45 -15.49
N TYR A 623 19.93 -2.88 -14.30
CA TYR A 623 20.99 -2.45 -13.40
C TYR A 623 21.93 -3.61 -13.04
N VAL A 624 21.37 -4.74 -12.61
CA VAL A 624 22.15 -5.92 -12.22
C VAL A 624 22.89 -6.51 -13.41
N LYS A 625 22.24 -6.67 -14.57
CA LYS A 625 22.88 -7.17 -15.79
C LYS A 625 24.04 -6.29 -16.23
N ARG A 626 23.84 -4.98 -16.24
CA ARG A 626 24.89 -4.02 -16.60
C ARG A 626 26.03 -4.02 -15.59
N SER A 627 25.72 -4.12 -14.30
CA SER A 627 26.72 -4.25 -13.23
C SER A 627 27.61 -5.49 -13.39
N ILE A 628 27.06 -6.60 -13.88
CA ILE A 628 27.83 -7.81 -14.21
C ILE A 628 28.69 -7.58 -15.45
N GLU A 629 28.12 -7.00 -16.51
CA GLU A 629 28.82 -6.71 -17.76
C GLU A 629 30.05 -5.80 -17.55
N ILE A 630 29.92 -4.74 -16.76
CA ILE A 630 31.04 -3.84 -16.41
C ILE A 630 32.18 -4.63 -15.75
N ARG A 631 31.85 -5.54 -14.83
CA ARG A 631 32.86 -6.36 -14.12
C ARG A 631 33.51 -7.40 -15.03
N LEU A 632 32.76 -8.00 -15.94
CA LEU A 632 33.30 -8.90 -16.97
C LEU A 632 34.25 -8.15 -17.91
N ASN A 633 33.87 -6.96 -18.39
CA ASN A 633 34.73 -6.13 -19.24
C ASN A 633 36.02 -5.72 -18.52
N SER A 634 35.95 -5.40 -17.23
CA SER A 634 37.13 -5.08 -16.43
C SER A 634 38.05 -6.29 -16.21
N LEU A 635 37.51 -7.50 -16.10
CA LEU A 635 38.31 -8.73 -16.12
C LEU A 635 38.97 -8.97 -17.48
N ASP A 636 38.27 -8.72 -18.59
CA ASP A 636 38.83 -8.82 -19.94
C ASP A 636 40.00 -7.84 -20.13
N GLU A 637 39.87 -6.62 -19.61
CA GLU A 637 40.93 -5.61 -19.64
C GLU A 637 42.14 -6.05 -18.80
N LEU A 638 41.92 -6.59 -17.60
CA LEU A 638 43.00 -7.13 -16.77
C LEU A 638 43.73 -8.28 -17.47
N GLU A 639 42.98 -9.23 -18.06
CA GLU A 639 43.53 -10.37 -18.80
C GLU A 639 44.41 -9.89 -19.97
N LYS A 640 43.89 -8.95 -20.77
CA LYS A 640 44.62 -8.32 -21.88
C LYS A 640 45.91 -7.64 -21.42
N ASN A 641 45.85 -6.84 -20.35
CA ASN A 641 47.01 -6.14 -19.81
C ASN A 641 48.11 -7.11 -19.35
N VAL A 642 47.73 -8.23 -18.74
CA VAL A 642 48.66 -9.30 -18.34
C VAL A 642 49.31 -9.92 -19.58
N GLU A 643 48.55 -10.24 -20.63
CA GLU A 643 49.08 -10.82 -21.86
C GLU A 643 50.03 -9.90 -22.63
N GLU A 644 49.67 -8.62 -22.75
CA GLU A 644 50.51 -7.61 -23.38
C GLU A 644 51.84 -7.44 -22.63
N THR A 645 51.78 -7.36 -21.30
CA THR A 645 52.98 -7.28 -20.48
C THR A 645 53.86 -8.53 -20.63
N MET A 646 53.26 -9.73 -20.58
CA MET A 646 53.98 -10.99 -20.76
C MET A 646 54.68 -11.08 -22.11
N THR A 647 54.02 -10.60 -23.17
CA THR A 647 54.59 -10.52 -24.52
C THR A 647 55.78 -9.56 -24.55
N GLY A 648 55.65 -8.40 -23.91
CA GLY A 648 56.74 -7.44 -23.73
C GLY A 648 57.96 -8.03 -23.03
N LEU A 649 57.76 -8.75 -21.92
CA LEU A 649 58.84 -9.41 -21.18
C LEU A 649 59.53 -10.50 -21.99
N ARG A 650 58.76 -11.35 -22.70
CA ARG A 650 59.32 -12.37 -23.60
C ARG A 650 60.18 -11.77 -24.69
N ASN A 651 59.77 -10.65 -25.26
CA ASN A 651 60.55 -9.94 -26.27
C ASN A 651 61.81 -9.30 -25.70
N ALA A 652 61.74 -8.71 -24.50
CA ALA A 652 62.88 -8.12 -23.81
C ALA A 652 63.94 -9.17 -23.43
N ASP A 653 63.51 -10.29 -22.86
CA ASP A 653 64.38 -11.41 -22.50
C ASP A 653 65.02 -12.06 -23.74
N LYS A 654 64.26 -12.24 -24.82
CA LYS A 654 64.82 -12.70 -26.10
C LYS A 654 65.90 -11.74 -26.61
N LYS A 655 65.64 -10.43 -26.58
CA LYS A 655 66.63 -9.40 -26.98
C LYS A 655 67.87 -9.42 -26.10
N MET A 656 67.73 -9.57 -24.78
CA MET A 656 68.85 -9.70 -23.86
C MET A 656 69.71 -10.93 -24.18
N ARG A 657 69.09 -12.10 -24.40
CA ARG A 657 69.80 -13.33 -24.79
C ARG A 657 70.51 -13.19 -26.14
N ASP A 658 69.90 -12.50 -27.10
CA ASP A 658 70.49 -12.22 -28.41
C ASP A 658 71.68 -11.25 -28.30
N ASP A 659 71.58 -10.20 -27.48
CA ASP A 659 72.65 -9.22 -27.24
C ASP A 659 73.81 -9.84 -26.45
N GLU A 660 73.54 -10.70 -25.47
CA GLU A 660 74.55 -11.48 -24.75
C GLU A 660 75.31 -12.42 -25.69
N ARG A 661 74.59 -13.16 -26.55
CA ARG A 661 75.21 -14.01 -27.58
C ARG A 661 76.12 -13.21 -28.52
N LYS A 662 75.69 -12.02 -28.96
CA LYS A 662 76.53 -11.12 -29.79
C LYS A 662 77.78 -10.65 -29.06
N ARG A 663 77.68 -10.31 -27.76
CA ARG A 663 78.84 -9.94 -26.93
C ARG A 663 79.83 -11.09 -26.79
N GLU A 664 79.33 -12.29 -26.51
CA GLU A 664 80.17 -13.50 -26.45
C GLU A 664 80.87 -13.80 -27.79
N GLU A 665 80.16 -13.62 -28.91
CA GLU A 665 80.75 -13.76 -30.25
C GLU A 665 81.82 -12.69 -30.52
N GLU A 666 81.59 -11.45 -30.11
CA GLU A 666 82.57 -10.36 -30.25
C GLU A 666 83.80 -10.58 -29.37
N GLU A 667 83.63 -11.03 -28.12
CA GLU A 667 84.74 -11.41 -27.23
C GLU A 667 85.54 -12.59 -27.79
N ARG A 668 84.86 -13.62 -28.32
CA ARG A 668 85.53 -14.74 -29.01
C ARG A 668 86.32 -14.25 -30.23
N ARG A 669 85.80 -13.27 -30.97
CA ARG A 669 86.51 -12.66 -32.11
C ARG A 669 87.75 -11.88 -31.65
N LYS A 670 87.63 -11.05 -30.62
CA LYS A 670 88.75 -10.30 -30.02
C LYS A 670 89.86 -11.23 -29.50
N LYS A 671 89.50 -12.30 -28.78
CA LYS A 671 90.46 -13.33 -28.33
C LYS A 671 91.20 -13.99 -29.50
N LYS A 672 90.48 -14.34 -30.58
CA LYS A 672 91.12 -14.87 -31.80
C LYS A 672 92.07 -13.86 -32.47
N GLU A 673 91.69 -12.59 -32.55
CA GLU A 673 92.53 -11.52 -33.10
C GLU A 673 93.81 -11.28 -32.24
N GLU A 674 93.69 -11.36 -30.91
CA GLU A 674 94.84 -11.31 -29.99
C GLU A 674 95.76 -12.53 -30.12
N GLU A 675 95.21 -13.74 -30.20
CA GLU A 675 95.99 -14.97 -30.44
C GLU A 675 96.73 -14.92 -31.79
N GLU A 676 96.12 -14.38 -32.85
CA GLU A 676 96.78 -14.17 -34.13
C GLU A 676 97.89 -13.12 -34.07
N LYS A 677 97.69 -12.01 -33.34
CA LYS A 677 98.75 -11.01 -33.09
C LYS A 677 99.92 -11.62 -32.34
N LEU A 678 99.66 -12.39 -31.28
CA LEU A 678 100.68 -13.08 -30.49
C LEU A 678 101.47 -14.09 -31.34
N LYS A 679 100.78 -14.86 -32.20
CA LYS A 679 101.43 -15.77 -33.17
C LYS A 679 102.30 -15.01 -34.17
N LYS A 680 101.85 -13.85 -34.67
CA LYS A 680 102.63 -12.99 -35.59
C LYS A 680 103.86 -12.37 -34.91
N GLU A 681 103.76 -11.97 -33.64
CA GLU A 681 104.89 -11.46 -32.84
C GLU A 681 105.91 -12.56 -32.52
N GLN A 682 105.45 -13.75 -32.13
CA GLN A 682 106.32 -14.91 -31.93
C GLN A 682 107.04 -15.31 -33.22
N ALA A 683 106.36 -15.27 -34.37
CA ALA A 683 106.96 -15.52 -35.68
C ALA A 683 107.99 -14.44 -36.10
N LYS A 684 107.81 -13.18 -35.69
CA LYS A 684 108.82 -12.12 -35.87
C LYS A 684 110.02 -12.29 -34.96
N SER A 685 109.85 -12.78 -33.73
CA SER A 685 110.97 -13.05 -32.80
C SER A 685 111.86 -14.22 -33.25
N LYS A 686 111.33 -15.19 -33.99
CA LYS A 686 112.08 -16.31 -34.58
C LYS A 686 112.83 -15.96 -35.88
N LYS A 687 112.65 -14.75 -36.42
CA LYS A 687 113.30 -14.25 -37.64
C LYS A 687 114.39 -13.18 -37.38
N LYS A 688 114.55 -12.76 -36.13
CA LYS A 688 115.75 -12.08 -35.62
C LYS A 688 116.64 -13.11 -34.97
#